data_AF-A0AB40CKT9-F1
#
_entry.id   AF-A0AB40CKT9-F1
#
_cell.length_a   1.000
_cell.length_b   1.000
_cell.length_c   1.000
_cell.angle_alpha   90.00
_cell.angle_beta   90.00
_cell.angle_gamma   90.00
#
_symmetry.space_group_name_H-M   'P 1'
#
loop_
_entity.id
_entity.type
_entity.pdbx_description
1 polymer ?
#
loop_
_entity_poly.entity_id
_entity_poly.type
_entity_poly.pdbx_seq_one_letter_code
_entity_poly.pdbx_strand_id
1 'polypeptide(L)'
;MRNYNFWYLHGEEDSDGEDGDKLVYEEEVHEMDMKKVDDMVDMIADVYPHIANEREHNPNNPQEPNEDAKKIFKLLDDAKQPLFPGCDKYSILSFVVKLMHIKCMNAWSNNSFNMLLTLLKDAFPMCKTMPNSNYEAKKMVSDLAKDMRWHSEKRKNDRVLRHPADAESWRNFDNIYNHFTCDPRNVRLGLATDGFNPFGNMNIAYNIWPVILFPYNLPPWMCMKESYSFVTLLIPGPRGPGNDIDVYMRPLIDELKILWESGVDTYDASMKENFQMRSALMWTINDFPAYGYVSGWSTQGKLACPCCNNKTCHYHLRNGAKTCYMGHRRFLPLNHKWREQAAQFDGTKERRASPKQLSGDDVLNQLRLLKQMEFGKTGKKQKLLGQGIDHNWKKHSIFFNLPYWHNQMLRHNLDVMHIEKNVFDNIIGTLMNIEGKTKDSLKARLDLQEMGIRQPLHPKEVNGRILLPAACYMLSNDEKRALCQWLQQIKFPDGYSANLSRCVNVKDNRISGMKTHDCHVFLERLLPLAVRDLLPRPVSDALTELSMFFKALCSKILRSEDLDRLQEQIARILCKLEKIFPPSFFDIMVHLPIHLAWEAKVGGPVNYRWMYSIERYMHKLKGYVRNKSRPEGSIAEGYLADECLTFCS
;
A
#
# COMPACT_ATOMS: atom_id res chain seq x y z
N MET A 1 -24.25 23.66 -11.95
CA MET A 1 -23.45 24.51 -11.04
C MET A 1 -23.15 25.81 -11.76
N ARG A 2 -23.58 26.99 -11.28
CA ARG A 2 -23.39 28.27 -11.98
C ARG A 2 -21.98 28.87 -11.86
N ASN A 3 -21.10 28.26 -11.06
CA ASN A 3 -19.72 28.73 -10.79
C ASN A 3 -18.67 27.64 -11.09
N TYR A 4 -18.93 26.75 -12.05
CA TYR A 4 -17.97 25.72 -12.44
C TYR A 4 -16.97 26.33 -13.44
N ASN A 5 -15.69 26.35 -13.10
CA ASN A 5 -14.64 26.71 -14.06
C ASN A 5 -14.38 25.50 -14.95
N PHE A 6 -14.51 25.65 -16.27
CA PHE A 6 -14.17 24.61 -17.24
C PHE A 6 -12.66 24.46 -17.36
N TRP A 7 -12.17 23.23 -17.17
CA TRP A 7 -10.73 22.95 -17.20
C TRP A 7 -10.34 22.25 -18.50
N TYR A 8 -10.15 23.04 -19.56
CA TYR A 8 -9.81 22.54 -20.90
C TYR A 8 -8.56 21.64 -20.94
N LEU A 9 -7.58 21.90 -20.07
CA LEU A 9 -6.36 21.06 -19.94
C LEU A 9 -6.64 19.66 -19.34
N HIS A 10 -7.81 19.47 -18.72
CA HIS A 10 -8.29 18.21 -18.15
C HIS A 10 -9.28 17.48 -19.07
N GLY A 11 -9.54 18.04 -20.26
CA GLY A 11 -10.34 17.43 -21.33
C GLY A 11 -11.84 17.47 -21.10
N GLU A 12 -12.32 18.51 -20.41
CA GLU A 12 -13.73 18.89 -20.38
C GLU A 12 -14.06 19.69 -21.64
N GLU A 13 -15.15 19.32 -22.32
CA GLU A 13 -15.68 20.04 -23.47
C GLU A 13 -16.95 20.78 -23.05
N ASP A 14 -17.07 22.02 -23.50
CA ASP A 14 -18.18 22.93 -23.22
C ASP A 14 -19.39 22.48 -24.06
N SER A 15 -20.38 21.85 -23.43
CA SER A 15 -21.58 21.34 -24.12
C SER A 15 -22.72 22.34 -24.02
N ASP A 16 -22.52 23.55 -24.55
CA ASP A 16 -23.63 24.45 -24.89
C ASP A 16 -23.89 24.33 -26.40
N GLY A 17 -24.73 23.36 -26.73
CA GLY A 17 -25.29 23.14 -28.05
C GLY A 17 -26.61 22.39 -27.90
N GLU A 18 -27.70 23.13 -28.01
CA GLU A 18 -29.08 22.64 -28.01
C GLU A 18 -29.25 21.44 -28.96
N ASP A 19 -29.72 20.31 -28.44
CA ASP A 19 -30.89 19.66 -29.02
C ASP A 19 -31.58 18.79 -27.97
N GLY A 20 -32.89 18.93 -27.91
CA GLY A 20 -33.73 18.28 -26.91
C GLY A 20 -34.00 16.84 -27.28
N ASP A 21 -33.88 15.94 -26.31
CA ASP A 21 -34.81 14.83 -26.23
C ASP A 21 -35.04 14.41 -24.77
N LYS A 22 -36.28 14.61 -24.33
CA LYS A 22 -36.79 14.13 -23.06
C LYS A 22 -37.00 12.63 -23.17
N LEU A 23 -36.09 11.83 -22.63
CA LEU A 23 -36.38 10.43 -22.31
C LEU A 23 -36.78 10.32 -20.84
N VAL A 24 -38.09 10.28 -20.62
CA VAL A 24 -38.71 9.83 -19.39
C VAL A 24 -38.46 8.33 -19.28
N TYR A 25 -37.72 7.90 -18.24
CA TYR A 25 -37.68 6.50 -17.83
C TYR A 25 -38.45 6.36 -16.53
N GLU A 26 -39.52 5.59 -16.58
CA GLU A 26 -40.37 5.20 -15.47
C GLU A 26 -39.56 4.39 -14.43
N GLU A 27 -39.82 4.67 -13.16
CA GLU A 27 -39.29 3.91 -12.02
C GLU A 27 -39.93 2.52 -11.96
N GLU A 28 -39.15 1.48 -12.25
CA GLU A 28 -39.46 0.13 -11.78
C GLU A 28 -38.66 -0.17 -10.52
N VAL A 29 -39.37 -0.19 -9.40
CA VAL A 29 -38.89 -0.66 -8.09
C VAL A 29 -38.71 -2.18 -8.16
N HIS A 30 -37.47 -2.63 -8.32
CA HIS A 30 -37.12 -4.02 -8.07
C HIS A 30 -36.57 -4.17 -6.64
N GLU A 31 -37.39 -4.76 -5.76
CA GLU A 31 -36.97 -5.32 -4.48
C GLU A 31 -35.85 -6.33 -4.70
N MET A 32 -34.67 -6.08 -4.12
CA MET A 32 -33.58 -7.05 -4.02
C MET A 32 -33.38 -7.46 -2.56
N ASP A 33 -33.94 -8.63 -2.25
CA ASP A 33 -33.53 -9.71 -1.34
C ASP A 33 -32.59 -9.37 -0.15
N MET A 34 -33.15 -9.39 1.06
CA MET A 34 -32.47 -9.31 2.37
C MET A 34 -31.66 -10.58 2.69
N LYS A 35 -30.56 -10.83 1.96
CA LYS A 35 -29.56 -11.88 2.29
C LYS A 35 -28.11 -11.39 2.21
N LYS A 36 -27.85 -10.19 2.74
CA LYS A 36 -26.48 -9.61 2.89
C LYS A 36 -26.23 -9.02 4.27
N VAL A 37 -26.80 -9.62 5.31
CA VAL A 37 -26.53 -9.23 6.72
C VAL A 37 -25.49 -10.16 7.36
N ASP A 38 -25.40 -11.43 6.94
CA ASP A 38 -24.43 -12.38 7.50
C ASP A 38 -22.97 -12.12 7.04
N ASP A 39 -22.74 -11.57 5.85
CA ASP A 39 -21.39 -11.22 5.38
C ASP A 39 -20.76 -10.04 6.16
N MET A 40 -21.58 -9.21 6.83
CA MET A 40 -21.12 -8.09 7.67
C MET A 40 -20.69 -8.54 9.07
N VAL A 41 -21.27 -9.63 9.59
CA VAL A 41 -20.91 -10.18 10.90
C VAL A 41 -19.57 -10.91 10.84
N ASP A 42 -19.33 -11.66 9.75
CA ASP A 42 -18.02 -12.27 9.46
C ASP A 42 -16.92 -11.19 9.24
N MET A 43 -17.28 -10.03 8.69
CA MET A 43 -16.36 -8.88 8.53
C MET A 43 -16.04 -8.14 9.84
N ILE A 44 -16.90 -8.20 10.87
CA ILE A 44 -16.61 -7.64 12.20
C ILE A 44 -15.62 -8.54 12.96
N ALA A 45 -15.68 -9.86 12.75
CA ALA A 45 -14.72 -10.81 13.30
C ALA A 45 -13.30 -10.62 12.70
N ASP A 46 -13.19 -10.28 11.41
CA ASP A 46 -11.93 -9.94 10.73
C ASP A 46 -11.30 -8.61 11.22
N VAL A 47 -12.05 -7.76 11.93
CA VAL A 47 -11.56 -6.51 12.54
C VAL A 47 -11.03 -6.72 13.97
N TYR A 48 -11.39 -7.81 14.64
CA TYR A 48 -10.99 -8.09 16.04
C TYR A 48 -10.47 -9.53 16.32
N PRO A 49 -9.32 -9.96 15.77
CA PRO A 49 -8.76 -11.29 16.05
C PRO A 49 -8.12 -11.42 17.45
N HIS A 50 -7.86 -10.30 18.14
CA HIS A 50 -6.94 -10.26 19.29
C HIS A 50 -7.52 -9.78 20.62
N ILE A 51 -8.82 -9.48 20.73
CA ILE A 51 -9.44 -9.27 22.05
C ILE A 51 -9.93 -10.60 22.66
N ALA A 52 -10.21 -11.62 21.85
CA ALA A 52 -10.76 -12.89 22.33
C ALA A 52 -9.70 -13.94 22.76
N ASN A 53 -8.43 -13.84 22.33
CA ASN A 53 -7.43 -14.89 22.53
C ASN A 53 -6.22 -14.53 23.42
N GLU A 54 -6.23 -13.40 24.12
CA GLU A 54 -5.21 -13.11 25.15
C GLU A 54 -5.41 -13.86 26.48
N ARG A 55 -6.38 -14.77 26.58
CA ARG A 55 -6.67 -15.47 27.84
C ARG A 55 -5.97 -16.81 28.06
N GLU A 56 -5.17 -17.33 27.14
CA GLU A 56 -4.44 -18.58 27.41
C GLU A 56 -2.94 -18.52 27.03
N HIS A 57 -2.12 -18.33 28.08
CA HIS A 57 -0.70 -18.68 28.29
C HIS A 57 0.44 -17.72 27.86
N ASN A 58 0.81 -16.79 28.75
CA ASN A 58 2.08 -16.81 29.55
C ASN A 58 1.97 -15.76 30.70
N PRO A 59 1.97 -16.11 32.00
CA PRO A 59 1.45 -15.24 33.07
C PRO A 59 2.28 -14.01 33.44
N ASN A 60 3.46 -13.78 32.85
CA ASN A 60 4.44 -12.87 33.46
C ASN A 60 4.83 -11.61 32.68
N ASN A 61 4.25 -11.29 31.51
CA ASN A 61 4.32 -9.90 30.99
C ASN A 61 3.36 -9.59 29.80
N PRO A 62 2.04 -9.48 29.99
CA PRO A 62 1.18 -8.80 29.04
C PRO A 62 1.32 -7.29 29.28
N GLN A 63 1.93 -6.57 28.34
CA GLN A 63 1.98 -5.11 28.42
C GLN A 63 0.62 -4.56 28.02
N GLU A 64 -0.33 -4.61 28.96
CA GLU A 64 -1.64 -3.98 28.86
C GLU A 64 -1.48 -2.50 28.49
N PRO A 65 -2.41 -1.91 27.71
CA PRO A 65 -2.49 -0.47 27.59
C PRO A 65 -2.52 0.12 29.00
N ASN A 66 -1.70 1.15 29.25
CA ASN A 66 -1.67 1.78 30.57
C ASN A 66 -3.08 2.26 30.97
N GLU A 67 -3.33 2.39 32.26
CA GLU A 67 -4.66 2.76 32.79
C GLU A 67 -5.24 4.02 32.13
N ASP A 68 -4.39 4.94 31.67
CA ASP A 68 -4.81 6.13 30.94
C ASP A 68 -5.30 5.79 29.52
N ALA A 69 -4.60 4.92 28.78
CA ALA A 69 -5.03 4.44 27.47
C ALA A 69 -6.32 3.62 27.55
N LYS A 70 -6.49 2.75 28.57
CA LYS A 70 -7.75 2.01 28.79
C LYS A 70 -8.93 2.94 29.03
N LYS A 71 -8.73 4.02 29.79
CA LYS A 71 -9.75 5.07 30.01
C LYS A 71 -10.07 5.84 28.72
N ILE A 72 -9.05 6.13 27.91
CA ILE A 72 -9.20 6.85 26.64
C ILE A 72 -9.94 6.01 25.59
N PHE A 73 -9.59 4.74 25.39
CA PHE A 73 -10.28 3.87 24.44
C PHE A 73 -11.74 3.66 24.83
N LYS A 74 -12.01 3.47 26.12
CA LYS A 74 -13.38 3.41 26.63
C LYS A 74 -14.17 4.68 26.32
N LEU A 75 -13.58 5.86 26.53
CA LEU A 75 -14.23 7.13 26.21
C LEU A 75 -14.48 7.33 24.70
N LEU A 76 -13.54 6.90 23.85
CA LEU A 76 -13.69 6.95 22.39
C LEU A 76 -14.75 5.96 21.88
N ASP A 77 -14.79 4.73 22.41
CA ASP A 77 -15.79 3.74 22.05
C ASP A 77 -17.18 4.15 22.55
N ASP A 78 -17.26 4.79 23.72
CA ASP A 78 -18.50 5.34 24.28
C ASP A 78 -18.97 6.60 23.52
N ALA A 79 -18.06 7.37 22.90
CA ALA A 79 -18.39 8.56 22.12
C ALA A 79 -18.77 8.21 20.67
N LYS A 80 -18.24 7.11 20.12
CA LYS A 80 -18.60 6.58 18.80
C LYS A 80 -19.95 5.87 18.76
N GLN A 81 -20.61 5.71 19.90
CA GLN A 81 -21.96 5.16 19.95
C GLN A 81 -22.93 6.01 19.13
N PRO A 82 -23.96 5.40 18.52
CA PRO A 82 -25.03 6.12 17.82
C PRO A 82 -25.59 7.24 18.71
N LEU A 83 -25.94 8.37 18.08
CA LEU A 83 -26.47 9.55 18.79
C LEU A 83 -27.72 9.20 19.59
N PHE A 84 -28.47 8.16 19.22
CA PHE A 84 -29.47 7.48 20.03
C PHE A 84 -29.70 6.09 19.41
N PRO A 85 -30.33 5.13 20.09
CA PRO A 85 -30.62 3.81 19.52
C PRO A 85 -31.39 3.92 18.19
N GLY A 86 -30.82 3.37 17.11
CA GLY A 86 -31.39 3.47 15.75
C GLY A 86 -31.03 4.75 14.98
N CYS A 87 -30.11 5.58 15.49
CA CYS A 87 -29.59 6.73 14.74
C CYS A 87 -28.49 6.30 13.77
N ASP A 88 -28.85 6.09 12.51
CA ASP A 88 -27.88 5.74 11.46
C ASP A 88 -27.11 6.96 10.93
N LYS A 89 -27.58 8.17 11.30
CA LYS A 89 -27.09 9.43 10.73
C LYS A 89 -26.00 10.11 11.55
N TYR A 90 -25.96 9.95 12.87
CA TYR A 90 -25.01 10.64 13.75
C TYR A 90 -24.56 9.73 14.90
N SER A 91 -23.30 9.80 15.31
CA SER A 91 -22.80 9.32 16.61
C SER A 91 -22.81 10.47 17.62
N ILE A 92 -22.64 10.18 18.92
CA ILE A 92 -22.61 11.23 19.96
C ILE A 92 -21.44 12.16 19.72
N LEU A 93 -20.25 11.62 19.47
CA LEU A 93 -19.09 12.41 19.13
C LEU A 93 -19.46 13.21 17.88
N SER A 94 -19.97 12.55 16.81
CA SER A 94 -20.34 13.20 15.55
C SER A 94 -21.17 14.47 15.72
N PHE A 95 -22.24 14.32 16.46
CA PHE A 95 -23.14 15.43 16.71
C PHE A 95 -22.46 16.62 17.41
N VAL A 96 -21.53 16.37 18.34
CA VAL A 96 -20.84 17.37 19.16
C VAL A 96 -19.88 18.22 18.34
N VAL A 97 -19.00 17.62 17.53
CA VAL A 97 -18.03 18.45 16.81
C VAL A 97 -18.71 19.19 15.63
N LYS A 98 -19.84 18.68 15.10
CA LYS A 98 -20.69 19.47 14.19
C LYS A 98 -21.20 20.74 14.84
N LEU A 99 -21.70 20.62 16.07
CA LEU A 99 -22.16 21.74 16.87
C LEU A 99 -21.02 22.72 17.14
N MET A 100 -19.82 22.22 17.44
CA MET A 100 -18.63 23.08 17.62
C MET A 100 -18.24 23.81 16.33
N HIS A 101 -18.30 23.15 15.17
CA HIS A 101 -18.05 23.78 13.87
C HIS A 101 -19.07 24.88 13.56
N ILE A 102 -20.36 24.60 13.73
CA ILE A 102 -21.44 25.60 13.56
C ILE A 102 -21.19 26.79 14.47
N LYS A 103 -20.83 26.54 15.74
CA LYS A 103 -20.44 27.59 16.68
C LYS A 103 -19.28 28.44 16.15
N CYS A 104 -18.22 27.82 15.61
CA CYS A 104 -17.06 28.54 15.09
C CYS A 104 -17.42 29.37 13.85
N MET A 105 -18.08 28.75 12.86
CA MET A 105 -18.47 29.41 11.61
C MET A 105 -19.43 30.58 11.82
N ASN A 106 -20.30 30.49 12.83
CA ASN A 106 -21.31 31.50 13.11
C ASN A 106 -20.99 32.33 14.37
N ALA A 107 -19.77 32.24 14.89
CA ALA A 107 -19.29 32.98 16.06
C ALA A 107 -20.23 32.93 17.29
N TRP A 108 -20.85 31.78 17.57
CA TRP A 108 -21.76 31.66 18.73
C TRP A 108 -21.02 31.87 20.04
N SER A 109 -21.67 32.50 21.03
CA SER A 109 -21.10 32.68 22.36
C SER A 109 -20.95 31.34 23.10
N ASN A 110 -20.01 31.23 24.04
CA ASN A 110 -19.85 30.02 24.85
C ASN A 110 -21.08 29.75 25.72
N ASN A 111 -21.71 30.80 26.26
CA ASN A 111 -22.91 30.68 27.08
C ASN A 111 -24.09 30.11 26.28
N SER A 112 -24.36 30.66 25.09
CA SER A 112 -25.42 30.17 24.20
C SER A 112 -25.18 28.71 23.79
N PHE A 113 -23.92 28.35 23.50
CA PHE A 113 -23.57 26.98 23.16
C PHE A 113 -23.72 25.99 24.33
N ASN A 114 -23.36 26.41 25.55
CA ASN A 114 -23.57 25.59 26.76
C ASN A 114 -25.06 25.34 27.00
N MET A 115 -25.90 26.36 26.82
CA MET A 115 -27.36 26.21 26.95
C MET A 115 -27.91 25.22 25.93
N LEU A 116 -27.44 25.29 24.68
CA LEU A 116 -27.82 24.33 23.65
C LEU A 116 -27.38 22.90 23.98
N LEU A 117 -26.13 22.71 24.41
CA LEU A 117 -25.61 21.37 24.77
C LEU A 117 -26.36 20.79 25.98
N THR A 118 -26.70 21.62 26.96
CA THR A 118 -27.52 21.21 28.11
C THR A 118 -28.90 20.76 27.65
N LEU A 119 -29.59 21.55 26.81
CA LEU A 119 -30.89 21.21 26.25
C LEU A 119 -30.85 19.92 25.43
N LEU A 120 -29.81 19.73 24.62
CA LEU A 120 -29.65 18.52 23.81
C LEU A 120 -29.41 17.29 24.69
N LYS A 121 -28.62 17.40 25.75
CA LYS A 121 -28.41 16.31 26.70
C LYS A 121 -29.70 15.92 27.43
N ASP A 122 -30.51 16.90 27.79
CA ASP A 122 -31.82 16.69 28.41
C ASP A 122 -32.84 16.09 27.42
N ALA A 123 -32.81 16.52 26.16
CA ALA A 123 -33.65 15.99 25.10
C ALA A 123 -33.25 14.55 24.70
N PHE A 124 -31.97 14.20 24.87
CA PHE A 124 -31.43 12.91 24.54
C PHE A 124 -30.78 12.18 25.74
N PRO A 125 -31.56 11.81 26.78
CA PRO A 125 -31.02 11.26 28.04
C PRO A 125 -30.37 9.87 27.89
N MET A 126 -30.63 9.17 26.79
CA MET A 126 -29.95 7.92 26.44
C MET A 126 -28.47 8.10 26.05
N CYS A 127 -28.03 9.35 25.84
CA CYS A 127 -26.73 9.71 25.28
C CYS A 127 -25.77 10.12 26.38
N LYS A 128 -25.38 9.16 27.22
CA LYS A 128 -24.63 9.40 28.47
C LYS A 128 -23.32 10.18 28.28
N THR A 129 -22.68 10.05 27.12
CA THR A 129 -21.41 10.69 26.77
C THR A 129 -21.56 12.07 26.11
N MET A 130 -22.78 12.57 25.91
CA MET A 130 -22.99 13.91 25.34
C MET A 130 -22.46 14.98 26.31
N PRO A 131 -21.62 15.93 25.85
CA PRO A 131 -21.09 17.00 26.67
C PRO A 131 -22.19 17.98 27.06
N ASN A 132 -22.14 18.49 28.29
CA ASN A 132 -23.08 19.51 28.78
C ASN A 132 -22.59 20.95 28.50
N SER A 133 -21.37 21.11 28.00
CA SER A 133 -20.71 22.40 27.87
C SER A 133 -19.70 22.42 26.74
N ASN A 134 -19.41 23.63 26.23
CA ASN A 134 -18.34 23.92 25.30
C ASN A 134 -16.98 23.41 25.81
N TYR A 135 -16.79 23.41 27.13
CA TYR A 135 -15.56 22.90 27.75
C TYR A 135 -15.46 21.38 27.61
N GLU A 136 -16.52 20.63 27.93
CA GLU A 136 -16.54 19.18 27.75
C GLU A 136 -16.44 18.78 26.28
N ALA A 137 -17.11 19.51 25.38
CA ALA A 137 -17.02 19.33 23.94
C ALA A 137 -15.59 19.56 23.42
N LYS A 138 -14.93 20.65 23.86
CA LYS A 138 -13.51 20.90 23.56
C LYS A 138 -12.58 19.84 24.15
N LYS A 139 -12.87 19.33 25.34
CA LYS A 139 -12.08 18.27 25.98
C LYS A 139 -12.12 16.98 25.17
N MET A 140 -13.26 16.65 24.56
CA MET A 140 -13.42 15.51 23.67
C MET A 140 -12.50 15.60 22.44
N VAL A 141 -12.31 16.79 21.86
CA VAL A 141 -11.41 17.05 20.71
C VAL A 141 -9.94 17.26 21.12
N SER A 142 -9.71 17.70 22.36
CA SER A 142 -8.38 17.99 22.92
C SER A 142 -7.44 16.78 22.92
N ASP A 143 -7.97 15.57 23.09
CA ASP A 143 -7.12 14.37 23.17
C ASP A 143 -6.51 14.01 21.80
N LEU A 144 -7.23 14.24 20.70
CA LEU A 144 -6.69 14.06 19.35
C LEU A 144 -5.54 15.03 19.06
N ALA A 145 -5.68 16.31 19.45
CA ALA A 145 -4.62 17.30 19.30
C ALA A 145 -3.35 16.90 20.08
N LYS A 146 -3.51 16.29 21.27
CA LYS A 146 -2.39 15.74 22.04
C LYS A 146 -1.70 14.59 21.33
N ASP A 147 -2.46 13.70 20.68
CA ASP A 147 -1.89 12.55 19.97
C ASP A 147 -1.13 12.93 18.69
N MET A 148 -1.40 14.09 18.09
CA MET A 148 -0.57 14.66 17.01
C MET A 148 0.86 15.03 17.44
N ARG A 149 1.14 15.08 18.75
CA ARG A 149 2.48 15.29 19.30
C ARG A 149 3.11 13.99 19.84
N TRP A 150 2.42 12.85 19.72
CA TRP A 150 2.89 11.56 20.24
C TRP A 150 4.30 11.20 19.77
N HIS A 151 4.59 11.44 18.48
CA HIS A 151 5.88 11.11 17.86
C HIS A 151 7.08 11.77 18.55
N SER A 152 6.86 12.93 19.18
CA SER A 152 7.88 13.70 19.90
C SER A 152 7.83 13.46 21.40
N GLU A 153 6.63 13.49 22.00
CA GLU A 153 6.47 13.53 23.46
C GLU A 153 6.45 12.13 24.12
N LYS A 154 5.87 11.13 23.46
CA LYS A 154 5.57 9.82 24.08
C LYS A 154 6.29 8.65 23.41
N ARG A 155 6.83 8.85 22.21
CA ARG A 155 7.58 7.83 21.48
C ARG A 155 8.84 7.43 22.26
N LYS A 156 9.08 6.12 22.37
CA LYS A 156 10.32 5.60 22.97
C LYS A 156 11.46 5.72 21.96
N ASN A 157 12.51 6.43 22.34
CA ASN A 157 13.71 6.57 21.51
C ASN A 157 14.82 5.59 21.96
N ASP A 158 14.62 4.31 21.69
CA ASP A 158 15.51 3.20 22.10
C ASP A 158 16.18 2.49 20.91
N ARG A 159 16.24 3.16 19.75
CA ARG A 159 16.77 2.64 18.47
C ARG A 159 16.05 1.42 17.90
N VAL A 160 14.86 1.09 18.42
CA VAL A 160 14.00 0.05 17.86
C VAL A 160 12.92 0.70 17.01
N LEU A 161 12.73 0.19 15.79
CA LEU A 161 11.79 0.71 14.80
C LEU A 161 10.39 0.13 15.06
N ARG A 162 9.46 0.96 15.50
CA ARG A 162 8.05 0.60 15.74
C ARG A 162 7.08 1.49 14.97
N HIS A 163 7.57 2.61 14.49
CA HIS A 163 6.83 3.62 13.77
C HIS A 163 7.74 4.28 12.72
N PRO A 164 7.21 4.84 11.61
CA PRO A 164 8.00 5.66 10.68
C PRO A 164 8.85 6.75 11.34
N ALA A 165 8.40 7.27 12.48
CA ALA A 165 9.12 8.26 13.30
C ALA A 165 10.42 7.74 13.94
N ASP A 166 10.62 6.43 14.00
CA ASP A 166 11.87 5.82 14.48
C ASP A 166 12.92 5.67 13.36
N ALA A 167 12.51 5.84 12.10
CA ALA A 167 13.28 5.46 10.93
C ALA A 167 14.37 6.48 10.55
N GLU A 168 15.33 6.04 9.74
CA GLU A 168 16.46 6.90 9.33
C GLU A 168 16.02 8.12 8.52
N SER A 169 15.04 7.96 7.62
CA SER A 169 14.52 9.08 6.81
C SER A 169 13.92 10.18 7.66
N TRP A 170 13.14 9.84 8.69
CA TRP A 170 12.57 10.81 9.62
C TRP A 170 13.66 11.57 10.37
N ARG A 171 14.64 10.85 10.92
CA ARG A 171 15.78 11.48 11.62
C ARG A 171 16.60 12.37 10.70
N ASN A 172 16.85 11.93 9.46
CA ASN A 172 17.59 12.72 8.49
C ASN A 172 16.82 13.99 8.10
N PHE A 173 15.52 13.87 7.85
CA PHE A 173 14.65 15.02 7.59
C PHE A 173 14.71 16.01 8.75
N ASP A 174 14.61 15.49 9.97
CA ASP A 174 14.62 16.30 11.19
C ASP A 174 15.93 17.08 11.37
N ASN A 175 17.07 16.44 11.06
CA ASN A 175 18.39 17.07 11.14
C ASN A 175 18.61 18.17 10.09
N ILE A 176 18.03 18.01 8.89
CA ILE A 176 18.16 19.00 7.82
C ILE A 176 17.24 20.20 8.08
N TYR A 177 16.05 19.95 8.65
CA TYR A 177 14.98 20.94 8.75
C TYR A 177 14.63 21.29 10.20
N ASN A 178 15.61 21.78 10.95
CA ASN A 178 15.43 22.19 12.35
C ASN A 178 14.29 23.20 12.58
N HIS A 179 14.06 24.11 11.61
CA HIS A 179 12.96 25.08 11.68
C HIS A 179 11.57 24.44 11.57
N PHE A 180 11.48 23.26 10.94
CA PHE A 180 10.25 22.48 10.87
C PHE A 180 10.07 21.64 12.12
N THR A 181 11.16 21.08 12.68
CA THR A 181 11.08 20.18 13.83
C THR A 181 10.97 20.87 15.17
N CYS A 182 11.32 22.16 15.25
CA CYS A 182 11.26 22.92 16.49
C CYS A 182 9.83 23.01 17.06
N ASP A 183 8.79 22.87 16.23
CA ASP A 183 7.42 22.70 16.67
C ASP A 183 6.94 21.27 16.42
N PRO A 184 6.71 20.45 17.46
CA PRO A 184 6.28 19.06 17.32
C PRO A 184 4.87 18.91 16.72
N ARG A 185 4.10 20.00 16.62
CA ARG A 185 2.76 20.03 16.01
C ARG A 185 2.81 20.07 14.48
N ASN A 186 3.97 20.34 13.87
CA ASN A 186 4.13 20.29 12.42
C ASN A 186 3.93 18.87 11.88
N VAL A 187 3.20 18.76 10.77
CA VAL A 187 2.60 17.51 10.31
C VAL A 187 3.44 16.85 9.22
N ARG A 188 3.78 15.58 9.42
CA ARG A 188 4.43 14.74 8.40
C ARG A 188 3.39 13.83 7.76
N LEU A 189 3.28 13.92 6.45
CA LEU A 189 2.24 13.29 5.65
C LEU A 189 2.81 12.12 4.84
N GLY A 190 2.06 11.04 4.74
CA GLY A 190 2.18 10.06 3.66
C GLY A 190 1.12 10.31 2.60
N LEU A 191 1.43 9.97 1.35
CA LEU A 191 0.48 10.03 0.23
C LEU A 191 0.32 8.64 -0.37
N ALA A 192 -0.90 8.25 -0.72
CA ALA A 192 -1.17 7.05 -1.49
C ALA A 192 -2.16 7.33 -2.61
N THR A 193 -2.00 6.64 -3.74
CA THR A 193 -2.96 6.69 -4.84
C THR A 193 -2.95 5.38 -5.62
N ASP A 194 -4.13 4.97 -6.05
CA ASP A 194 -4.34 3.83 -6.93
C ASP A 194 -5.72 3.98 -7.61
N GLY A 195 -5.98 3.22 -8.67
CA GLY A 195 -7.21 3.26 -9.43
C GLY A 195 -8.18 2.15 -9.05
N PHE A 196 -9.45 2.48 -8.90
CA PHE A 196 -10.51 1.48 -8.86
C PHE A 196 -11.63 1.78 -9.86
N ASN A 197 -12.29 0.72 -10.32
CA ASN A 197 -13.50 0.85 -11.12
C ASN A 197 -14.73 1.01 -10.21
N PRO A 198 -15.46 2.12 -10.27
CA PRO A 198 -16.63 2.38 -9.42
C PRO A 198 -17.83 1.49 -9.77
N PHE A 199 -17.88 0.92 -10.97
CA PHE A 199 -19.03 0.19 -11.51
C PHE A 199 -19.04 -1.32 -11.21
N GLY A 200 -18.10 -1.81 -10.41
CA GLY A 200 -18.09 -3.23 -10.02
C GLY A 200 -17.80 -4.16 -11.20
N ASN A 201 -18.64 -5.18 -11.37
CA ASN A 201 -18.52 -6.19 -12.43
C ASN A 201 -19.08 -5.74 -13.79
N MET A 202 -19.56 -4.50 -13.91
CA MET A 202 -20.03 -3.97 -15.19
C MET A 202 -18.82 -3.69 -16.08
N ASN A 203 -18.87 -4.10 -17.34
CA ASN A 203 -17.78 -3.97 -18.31
C ASN A 203 -17.66 -2.53 -18.87
N ILE A 204 -17.72 -1.53 -17.99
CA ILE A 204 -17.58 -0.12 -18.31
C ILE A 204 -16.15 0.30 -18.00
N ALA A 205 -15.42 0.74 -19.02
CA ALA A 205 -14.06 1.24 -18.87
C ALA A 205 -14.08 2.63 -18.21
N TYR A 206 -14.01 2.65 -16.88
CA TYR A 206 -13.91 3.86 -16.07
C TYR A 206 -13.08 3.58 -14.82
N ASN A 207 -12.22 4.53 -14.46
CA ASN A 207 -11.37 4.46 -13.28
C ASN A 207 -11.46 5.76 -12.51
N ILE A 208 -11.48 5.64 -11.19
CA ILE A 208 -11.35 6.76 -10.27
C ILE A 208 -10.08 6.54 -9.47
N TRP A 209 -9.22 7.56 -9.46
CA TRP A 209 -7.96 7.57 -8.73
C TRP A 209 -8.06 8.57 -7.58
N PRO A 210 -8.39 8.12 -6.35
CA PRO A 210 -8.25 8.97 -5.18
C PRO A 210 -6.77 9.24 -4.86
N VAL A 211 -6.48 10.47 -4.41
CA VAL A 211 -5.21 10.83 -3.78
C VAL A 211 -5.46 11.00 -2.29
N ILE A 212 -4.90 10.08 -1.51
CA ILE A 212 -5.18 9.94 -0.08
C ILE A 212 -3.96 10.41 0.71
N LEU A 213 -4.16 11.32 1.66
CA LEU A 213 -3.14 11.74 2.62
C LEU A 213 -3.45 11.18 4.00
N PHE A 214 -2.41 10.94 4.81
CA PHE A 214 -2.58 10.55 6.21
C PHE A 214 -1.38 11.04 7.05
N PRO A 215 -1.59 11.41 8.32
CA PRO A 215 -0.54 11.94 9.17
C PRO A 215 0.21 10.83 9.89
N TYR A 216 1.53 10.86 9.81
CA TYR A 216 2.43 9.98 10.58
C TYR A 216 2.73 10.52 11.98
N ASN A 217 2.20 11.68 12.35
CA ASN A 217 2.38 12.21 13.70
C ASN A 217 1.68 11.37 14.78
N LEU A 218 0.61 10.68 14.39
CA LEU A 218 -0.27 9.90 15.25
C LEU A 218 0.40 8.62 15.78
N PRO A 219 -0.05 8.11 16.94
CA PRO A 219 0.48 6.88 17.50
C PRO A 219 0.17 5.64 16.65
N PRO A 220 0.92 4.54 16.86
CA PRO A 220 0.79 3.27 16.14
C PRO A 220 -0.64 2.70 16.01
N TRP A 221 -1.50 2.92 17.00
CA TRP A 221 -2.89 2.42 17.03
C TRP A 221 -3.91 3.37 16.39
N MET A 222 -3.47 4.53 15.90
CA MET A 222 -4.29 5.52 15.19
C MET A 222 -3.78 5.73 13.76
N CYS A 223 -2.47 5.78 13.58
CA CYS A 223 -1.85 5.92 12.26
C CYS A 223 -2.36 4.81 11.31
N MET A 224 -2.65 5.19 10.06
CA MET A 224 -3.26 4.36 9.01
C MET A 224 -4.71 3.91 9.26
N LYS A 225 -5.37 4.35 10.35
CA LYS A 225 -6.82 4.19 10.44
C LYS A 225 -7.51 5.09 9.42
N GLU A 226 -8.59 4.55 8.91
CA GLU A 226 -9.45 5.24 7.96
C GLU A 226 -9.86 6.65 8.43
N SER A 227 -10.26 6.79 9.70
CA SER A 227 -10.71 8.06 10.27
C SER A 227 -9.67 9.21 10.21
N TYR A 228 -8.42 8.89 9.89
CA TYR A 228 -7.32 9.86 9.74
C TYR A 228 -6.71 9.84 8.33
N SER A 229 -7.43 9.27 7.37
CA SER A 229 -7.07 9.26 5.95
C SER A 229 -7.97 10.25 5.22
N PHE A 230 -7.36 11.17 4.48
CA PHE A 230 -8.03 12.29 3.83
C PHE A 230 -8.01 12.11 2.32
N VAL A 231 -9.19 12.10 1.68
CA VAL A 231 -9.29 12.14 0.21
C VAL A 231 -9.10 13.60 -0.23
N THR A 232 -7.92 13.90 -0.77
CA THR A 232 -7.57 15.27 -1.19
C THR A 232 -7.93 15.55 -2.64
N LEU A 233 -7.88 14.53 -3.50
CA LEU A 233 -8.25 14.63 -4.91
C LEU A 233 -8.99 13.37 -5.33
N LEU A 234 -9.96 13.53 -6.23
CA LEU A 234 -10.56 12.43 -7.00
C LEU A 234 -10.28 12.69 -8.47
N ILE A 235 -9.58 11.77 -9.12
CA ILE A 235 -9.22 11.89 -10.53
C ILE A 235 -10.02 10.85 -11.33
N PRO A 236 -11.20 11.24 -11.87
CA PRO A 236 -12.00 10.37 -12.71
C PRO A 236 -11.49 10.32 -14.16
N GLY A 237 -11.72 9.19 -14.83
CA GLY A 237 -11.54 9.11 -16.27
C GLY A 237 -11.84 7.74 -16.87
N PRO A 238 -12.02 7.64 -18.19
CA PRO A 238 -12.23 6.37 -18.87
C PRO A 238 -11.01 5.42 -18.76
N ARG A 239 -9.84 5.99 -18.43
CA ARG A 239 -8.57 5.28 -18.22
C ARG A 239 -7.87 5.90 -17.01
N GLY A 240 -6.90 5.19 -16.43
CA GLY A 240 -6.06 5.77 -15.39
C GLY A 240 -5.27 6.99 -15.91
N PRO A 241 -4.90 7.94 -15.02
CA PRO A 241 -4.34 9.23 -15.39
C PRO A 241 -2.95 9.14 -16.02
N GLY A 242 -2.24 8.03 -15.84
CA GLY A 242 -0.91 7.83 -16.42
C GLY A 242 0.06 8.93 -15.99
N ASN A 243 0.82 9.48 -16.93
CA ASN A 243 1.74 10.58 -16.66
C ASN A 243 1.01 11.90 -16.35
N ASP A 244 -0.24 12.07 -16.81
CA ASP A 244 -1.00 13.31 -16.61
C ASP A 244 -1.49 13.47 -15.17
N ILE A 245 -1.27 12.46 -14.29
CA ILE A 245 -1.56 12.56 -12.85
C ILE A 245 -0.93 13.82 -12.22
N ASP A 246 0.22 14.26 -12.72
CA ASP A 246 0.90 15.46 -12.24
C ASP A 246 0.10 16.73 -12.52
N VAL A 247 -0.67 16.78 -13.60
CA VAL A 247 -1.55 17.93 -13.91
C VAL A 247 -2.63 18.05 -12.84
N TYR A 248 -3.24 16.92 -12.45
CA TYR A 248 -4.26 16.86 -11.42
C TYR A 248 -3.70 17.12 -10.02
N MET A 249 -2.44 16.77 -9.75
CA MET A 249 -1.80 16.97 -8.44
C MET A 249 -1.33 18.42 -8.20
N ARG A 250 -1.38 19.32 -9.19
CA ARG A 250 -0.91 20.72 -9.04
C ARG A 250 -1.54 21.45 -7.84
N PRO A 251 -2.87 21.44 -7.62
CA PRO A 251 -3.47 22.15 -6.48
C PRO A 251 -2.92 21.63 -5.14
N LEU A 252 -2.80 20.31 -5.00
CA LEU A 252 -2.23 19.70 -3.80
C LEU A 252 -0.77 20.11 -3.59
N ILE A 253 0.05 20.14 -4.64
CA ILE A 253 1.45 20.55 -4.54
C ILE A 253 1.58 22.03 -4.16
N ASP A 254 0.72 22.89 -4.69
CA ASP A 254 0.71 24.31 -4.34
C ASP A 254 0.28 24.54 -2.88
N GLU A 255 -0.72 23.81 -2.38
CA GLU A 255 -1.09 23.83 -0.95
C GLU A 255 0.04 23.31 -0.05
N LEU A 256 0.70 22.21 -0.44
CA LEU A 256 1.85 21.69 0.31
C LEU A 256 3.04 22.66 0.35
N LYS A 257 3.23 23.49 -0.69
CA LYS A 257 4.22 24.57 -0.67
C LYS A 257 3.82 25.67 0.31
N ILE A 258 2.56 26.09 0.32
CA ILE A 258 2.06 27.09 1.26
C ILE A 258 2.24 26.58 2.71
N LEU A 259 1.84 25.33 2.97
CA LEU A 259 2.02 24.69 4.28
C LEU A 259 3.49 24.58 4.68
N TRP A 260 4.39 24.37 3.73
CA TRP A 260 5.83 24.31 4.00
C TRP A 260 6.45 25.68 4.28
N GLU A 261 6.17 26.68 3.44
CA GLU A 261 6.86 28.00 3.44
C GLU A 261 6.27 28.98 4.45
N SER A 262 4.95 29.10 4.47
CA SER A 262 4.23 30.05 5.32
C SER A 262 3.57 29.35 6.49
N GLY A 263 3.09 28.11 6.30
CA GLY A 263 2.20 27.44 7.24
C GLY A 263 0.81 28.08 7.29
N VAL A 264 -0.06 27.58 8.17
CA VAL A 264 -1.41 28.10 8.39
C VAL A 264 -1.65 28.28 9.90
N ASP A 265 -2.25 29.40 10.29
CA ASP A 265 -2.65 29.65 11.68
C ASP A 265 -3.66 28.59 12.13
N THR A 266 -3.28 27.81 13.14
CA THR A 266 -4.03 26.64 13.59
C THR A 266 -4.15 26.66 15.11
N TYR A 267 -5.35 26.41 15.63
CA TYR A 267 -5.58 26.34 17.06
C TYR A 267 -5.33 24.93 17.60
N ASP A 268 -4.38 24.79 18.53
CA ASP A 268 -4.16 23.55 19.27
C ASP A 268 -5.15 23.46 20.45
N ALA A 269 -6.14 22.57 20.34
CA ALA A 269 -7.16 22.40 21.38
C ALA A 269 -6.59 21.88 22.72
N SER A 270 -5.45 21.17 22.70
CA SER A 270 -4.78 20.65 23.90
C SER A 270 -3.96 21.72 24.62
N MET A 271 -3.21 22.54 23.87
CA MET A 271 -2.37 23.59 24.45
C MET A 271 -3.13 24.92 24.62
N LYS A 272 -4.30 25.03 23.99
CA LYS A 272 -5.19 26.21 23.98
C LYS A 272 -4.51 27.46 23.44
N GLU A 273 -3.68 27.29 22.43
CA GLU A 273 -2.96 28.37 21.77
C GLU A 273 -2.98 28.17 20.25
N ASN A 274 -2.85 29.28 19.54
CA ASN A 274 -2.61 29.27 18.11
C ASN A 274 -1.13 29.01 17.83
N PHE A 275 -0.86 28.29 16.75
CA PHE A 275 0.48 28.07 16.24
C PHE A 275 0.47 28.07 14.72
N GLN A 276 1.63 28.35 14.14
CA GLN A 276 1.79 28.30 12.69
C GLN A 276 2.05 26.85 12.25
N MET A 277 0.99 26.13 11.89
CA MET A 277 1.11 24.74 11.45
C MET A 277 1.76 24.66 10.08
N ARG A 278 2.84 23.87 9.99
CA ARG A 278 3.49 23.49 8.74
C ARG A 278 3.28 22.02 8.43
N SER A 279 3.37 21.65 7.16
CA SER A 279 3.33 20.25 6.75
C SER A 279 4.44 19.89 5.76
N ALA A 280 4.83 18.61 5.78
CA ALA A 280 5.79 18.05 4.85
C ALA A 280 5.38 16.66 4.39
N LEU A 281 5.45 16.40 3.09
CA LEU A 281 5.24 15.08 2.52
C LEU A 281 6.52 14.24 2.63
N MET A 282 6.41 13.08 3.29
CA MET A 282 7.56 12.18 3.49
C MET A 282 7.82 11.31 2.27
N TRP A 283 6.80 10.63 1.77
CA TRP A 283 6.89 9.70 0.63
C TRP A 283 5.51 9.30 0.10
N THR A 284 5.50 8.59 -1.01
CA THR A 284 4.29 7.97 -1.58
C THR A 284 4.23 6.46 -1.38
N ILE A 285 3.05 5.88 -1.15
CA ILE A 285 2.76 4.43 -1.12
C ILE A 285 1.84 4.10 -2.27
N ASN A 286 2.27 3.25 -3.21
CA ASN A 286 1.44 2.88 -4.34
C ASN A 286 1.81 1.48 -4.83
N ASP A 287 0.90 0.84 -5.54
CA ASP A 287 1.23 -0.36 -6.31
C ASP A 287 2.32 -0.05 -7.37
N PHE A 288 2.95 -1.07 -7.93
CA PHE A 288 4.11 -0.85 -8.81
C PHE A 288 3.76 -0.15 -10.15
N PRO A 289 2.60 -0.38 -10.77
CA PRO A 289 2.08 0.47 -11.83
C PRO A 289 1.92 1.96 -11.45
N ALA A 290 1.19 2.26 -10.37
CA ALA A 290 0.95 3.62 -9.88
C ALA A 290 2.24 4.31 -9.46
N TYR A 291 3.19 3.56 -8.86
CA TYR A 291 4.56 4.01 -8.59
C TYR A 291 5.16 4.65 -9.84
N GLY A 292 4.98 4.02 -11.01
CA GLY A 292 5.52 4.54 -12.25
C GLY A 292 4.87 5.84 -12.73
N TYR A 293 3.59 6.03 -12.43
CA TYR A 293 2.88 7.28 -12.69
C TYR A 293 3.36 8.40 -11.76
N VAL A 294 3.42 8.17 -10.44
CA VAL A 294 3.81 9.23 -9.50
C VAL A 294 5.29 9.58 -9.56
N SER A 295 6.18 8.58 -9.67
CA SER A 295 7.62 8.82 -9.69
C SER A 295 8.12 9.32 -11.04
N GLY A 296 7.39 9.01 -12.12
CA GLY A 296 7.87 9.21 -13.49
C GLY A 296 8.91 8.18 -13.95
N TRP A 297 9.32 7.22 -13.13
CA TRP A 297 10.16 6.10 -13.56
C TRP A 297 9.30 4.96 -14.11
N SER A 298 9.53 4.52 -15.34
CA SER A 298 8.76 3.39 -15.90
C SER A 298 9.07 2.10 -15.14
N THR A 299 8.01 1.44 -14.66
CA THR A 299 8.08 0.13 -13.96
C THR A 299 8.00 -1.06 -14.92
N GLN A 300 8.23 -0.81 -16.20
CA GLN A 300 8.24 -1.80 -17.28
C GLN A 300 9.54 -1.76 -18.08
N GLY A 301 9.84 -2.87 -18.75
CA GLY A 301 11.00 -3.02 -19.63
C GLY A 301 12.31 -3.26 -18.90
N LYS A 302 13.42 -3.23 -19.64
CA LYS A 302 14.77 -3.61 -19.18
C LYS A 302 15.24 -2.94 -17.88
N LEU A 303 14.81 -1.71 -17.65
CA LEU A 303 15.22 -0.86 -16.54
C LEU A 303 14.07 -0.65 -15.54
N ALA A 304 13.19 -1.64 -15.35
CA ALA A 304 11.99 -1.50 -14.52
C ALA A 304 12.28 -1.20 -13.05
N CYS A 305 13.41 -1.64 -12.50
CA CYS A 305 13.74 -1.41 -11.09
C CYS A 305 14.16 0.05 -10.84
N PRO A 306 13.42 0.82 -10.04
CA PRO A 306 13.77 2.22 -9.75
C PRO A 306 15.02 2.34 -8.86
N CYS A 307 15.26 1.35 -7.99
CA CYS A 307 16.38 1.35 -7.04
C CYS A 307 17.71 1.03 -7.74
N CYS A 308 17.70 0.04 -8.64
CA CYS A 308 18.88 -0.29 -9.47
C CYS A 308 19.08 0.67 -10.65
N ASN A 309 18.01 1.38 -11.06
CA ASN A 309 18.02 2.38 -12.12
C ASN A 309 18.69 1.84 -13.41
N ASN A 310 19.57 2.60 -14.06
CA ASN A 310 20.32 2.17 -15.25
C ASN A 310 21.30 1.00 -15.02
N LYS A 311 21.50 0.57 -13.77
CA LYS A 311 22.32 -0.60 -13.42
C LYS A 311 21.48 -1.86 -13.20
N THR A 312 20.18 -1.83 -13.48
CA THR A 312 19.27 -2.99 -13.43
C THR A 312 19.82 -4.13 -14.29
N CYS A 313 20.10 -5.26 -13.65
CA CYS A 313 20.52 -6.47 -14.34
C CYS A 313 19.29 -7.13 -14.96
N HIS A 314 19.32 -7.34 -16.27
CA HIS A 314 18.20 -7.90 -17.01
C HIS A 314 18.70 -8.79 -18.15
N TYR A 315 17.83 -9.69 -18.60
CA TYR A 315 18.05 -10.50 -19.79
C TYR A 315 16.73 -10.65 -20.55
N HIS A 316 16.78 -10.61 -21.89
CA HIS A 316 15.60 -10.81 -22.72
C HIS A 316 15.54 -12.26 -23.18
N LEU A 317 14.53 -12.98 -22.71
CA LEU A 317 14.24 -14.37 -23.08
C LEU A 317 13.57 -14.40 -24.45
N ARG A 318 14.23 -14.98 -25.45
CA ARG A 318 13.78 -14.90 -26.86
C ARG A 318 12.53 -15.73 -27.10
N ASN A 319 12.46 -16.95 -26.55
CA ASN A 319 11.32 -17.84 -26.72
C ASN A 319 10.15 -17.41 -25.84
N GLY A 320 10.44 -17.01 -24.60
CA GLY A 320 9.46 -16.47 -23.67
C GLY A 320 8.91 -15.09 -24.04
N ALA A 321 9.62 -14.33 -24.89
CA ALA A 321 9.35 -12.94 -25.26
C ALA A 321 9.19 -12.00 -24.05
N LYS A 322 10.00 -12.22 -23.00
CA LYS A 322 9.90 -11.53 -21.71
C LYS A 322 11.26 -11.09 -21.20
N THR A 323 11.27 -10.03 -20.39
CA THR A 323 12.47 -9.61 -19.67
C THR A 323 12.47 -10.26 -18.30
N CYS A 324 13.58 -10.90 -17.93
CA CYS A 324 13.84 -11.38 -16.58
C CYS A 324 14.96 -10.57 -15.91
N TYR A 325 14.99 -10.59 -14.58
CA TYR A 325 15.82 -9.77 -13.71
C TYR A 325 16.63 -10.68 -12.79
N MET A 326 17.71 -11.23 -13.33
CA MET A 326 18.68 -12.06 -12.61
C MET A 326 19.93 -11.23 -12.26
N GLY A 327 21.03 -11.89 -11.89
CA GLY A 327 22.29 -11.24 -11.54
C GLY A 327 22.36 -10.85 -10.06
N HIS A 328 21.58 -11.53 -9.20
CA HIS A 328 21.56 -11.24 -7.75
C HIS A 328 22.91 -11.48 -7.08
N ARG A 329 23.82 -12.25 -7.70
CA ARG A 329 25.23 -12.39 -7.26
C ARG A 329 25.94 -11.05 -7.10
N ARG A 330 25.52 -10.02 -7.84
CA ARG A 330 26.08 -8.67 -7.77
C ARG A 330 25.85 -7.98 -6.43
N PHE A 331 24.91 -8.45 -5.62
CA PHE A 331 24.60 -7.95 -4.27
C PHE A 331 25.33 -8.70 -3.16
N LEU A 332 26.03 -9.80 -3.48
CA LEU A 332 26.88 -10.50 -2.51
C LEU A 332 28.19 -9.73 -2.27
N PRO A 333 28.92 -9.96 -1.17
CA PRO A 333 30.27 -9.39 -1.00
C PRO A 333 31.21 -9.70 -2.18
N LEU A 334 32.13 -8.81 -2.52
CA LEU A 334 33.02 -8.94 -3.70
C LEU A 334 33.86 -10.23 -3.67
N ASN A 335 34.26 -10.69 -2.48
CA ASN A 335 35.03 -11.91 -2.26
C ASN A 335 34.15 -13.18 -2.12
N HIS A 336 32.83 -13.08 -2.31
CA HIS A 336 31.94 -14.21 -2.12
C HIS A 336 32.10 -15.27 -3.22
N LYS A 337 32.38 -16.53 -2.83
CA LYS A 337 32.68 -17.65 -3.75
C LYS A 337 31.67 -17.86 -4.89
N TRP A 338 30.37 -17.61 -4.67
CA TRP A 338 29.35 -17.76 -5.72
C TRP A 338 29.51 -16.80 -6.90
N ARG A 339 30.22 -15.68 -6.73
CA ARG A 339 30.58 -14.76 -7.82
C ARG A 339 31.46 -15.44 -8.89
N GLU A 340 32.23 -16.47 -8.52
CA GLU A 340 33.07 -17.25 -9.43
C GLU A 340 32.35 -18.42 -10.14
N GLN A 341 31.17 -18.83 -9.64
CA GLN A 341 30.54 -20.10 -10.01
C GLN A 341 29.71 -20.02 -11.32
N ALA A 342 30.32 -19.64 -12.43
CA ALA A 342 29.64 -19.47 -13.72
C ALA A 342 28.68 -20.61 -14.11
N ALA A 343 29.14 -21.86 -13.99
CA ALA A 343 28.37 -23.04 -14.39
C ALA A 343 27.08 -23.29 -13.58
N GLN A 344 26.97 -22.73 -12.37
CA GLN A 344 25.77 -22.91 -11.52
C GLN A 344 24.70 -21.82 -11.74
N PHE A 345 25.01 -20.78 -12.51
CA PHE A 345 24.13 -19.63 -12.73
C PHE A 345 23.87 -19.44 -14.23
N ASP A 346 24.24 -18.26 -14.76
CA ASP A 346 23.98 -17.80 -16.13
C ASP A 346 25.16 -18.05 -17.08
N GLY A 347 26.13 -18.88 -16.69
CA GLY A 347 27.34 -19.12 -17.47
C GLY A 347 28.41 -18.04 -17.36
N THR A 348 28.21 -17.00 -16.52
CA THR A 348 29.17 -15.88 -16.38
C THR A 348 29.76 -15.77 -14.98
N LYS A 349 30.91 -15.10 -14.85
CA LYS A 349 31.48 -14.68 -13.55
C LYS A 349 31.01 -13.27 -13.22
N GLU A 350 30.67 -13.01 -11.95
CA GLU A 350 30.23 -11.69 -11.51
C GLU A 350 31.41 -10.91 -10.89
N ARG A 351 31.68 -9.73 -11.44
CA ARG A 351 32.80 -8.84 -11.04
C ARG A 351 32.34 -7.46 -10.61
N ARG A 352 31.10 -7.10 -10.91
CA ARG A 352 30.55 -5.75 -10.71
C ARG A 352 30.19 -5.56 -9.23
N ALA A 353 30.32 -4.32 -8.75
CA ALA A 353 29.80 -3.91 -7.45
C ALA A 353 28.28 -3.75 -7.49
N SER A 354 27.60 -3.90 -6.34
CA SER A 354 26.16 -3.64 -6.23
C SER A 354 25.82 -2.23 -6.76
N PRO A 355 24.65 -2.05 -7.40
CA PRO A 355 24.17 -0.71 -7.76
C PRO A 355 24.15 0.22 -6.54
N LYS A 356 24.54 1.48 -6.74
CA LYS A 356 24.41 2.52 -5.71
C LYS A 356 22.97 3.03 -5.71
N GLN A 357 22.39 3.19 -4.53
CA GLN A 357 21.12 3.89 -4.36
C GLN A 357 21.33 5.36 -4.74
N LEU A 358 20.40 5.93 -5.53
CA LEU A 358 20.49 7.32 -5.97
C LEU A 358 19.89 8.27 -4.93
N SER A 359 20.64 9.33 -4.60
CA SER A 359 20.11 10.47 -3.84
C SER A 359 19.07 11.24 -4.66
N GLY A 360 18.31 12.14 -4.03
CA GLY A 360 17.39 12.99 -4.79
C GLY A 360 18.13 13.96 -5.73
N ASP A 361 19.33 14.41 -5.36
CA ASP A 361 20.20 15.22 -6.22
C ASP A 361 20.68 14.45 -7.45
N ASP A 362 21.06 13.17 -7.28
CA ASP A 362 21.40 12.31 -8.41
C ASP A 362 20.22 12.18 -9.39
N VAL A 363 19.00 12.01 -8.86
CA VAL A 363 17.78 11.95 -9.67
C VAL A 363 17.52 13.28 -10.38
N LEU A 364 17.64 14.41 -9.68
CA LEU A 364 17.49 15.74 -10.28
C LEU A 364 18.51 15.96 -11.40
N ASN A 365 19.76 15.55 -11.20
CA ASN A 365 20.80 15.66 -12.23
C ASN A 365 20.48 14.81 -13.46
N GLN A 366 19.95 13.59 -13.28
CA GLN A 366 19.45 12.79 -14.41
C GLN A 366 18.30 13.49 -15.14
N LEU A 367 17.34 14.04 -14.39
CA LEU A 367 16.17 14.70 -14.94
C LEU A 367 16.50 16.01 -15.67
N ARG A 368 17.47 16.80 -15.19
CA ARG A 368 17.91 18.06 -15.83
C ARG A 368 18.40 17.87 -17.27
N LEU A 369 18.96 16.70 -17.59
CA LEU A 369 19.43 16.37 -18.93
C LEU A 369 18.29 15.98 -19.88
N LEU A 370 17.08 15.76 -19.36
CA LEU A 370 15.93 15.35 -20.13
C LEU A 370 15.07 16.56 -20.47
N LYS A 371 14.60 16.61 -21.72
CA LYS A 371 13.59 17.60 -22.13
C LYS A 371 12.35 17.45 -21.24
N GLN A 372 11.82 18.57 -20.75
CA GLN A 372 10.56 18.57 -20.00
C GLN A 372 9.42 18.10 -20.91
N MET A 373 8.60 17.19 -20.40
CA MET A 373 7.47 16.65 -21.14
C MET A 373 6.33 17.68 -21.18
N GLU A 374 5.70 17.82 -22.34
CA GLU A 374 4.42 18.52 -22.47
C GLU A 374 3.31 17.59 -22.00
N PHE A 375 2.55 18.03 -21.01
CA PHE A 375 1.42 17.28 -20.45
C PHE A 375 0.12 17.59 -21.20
N GLY A 376 -0.82 16.66 -21.18
CA GLY A 376 -2.15 16.81 -21.79
C GLY A 376 -2.40 15.91 -22.99
N LYS A 377 -3.66 15.86 -23.43
CA LYS A 377 -4.17 14.97 -24.50
C LYS A 377 -3.71 15.36 -25.92
N THR A 378 -2.60 16.08 -26.07
CA THR A 378 -1.98 16.33 -27.39
C THR A 378 -1.49 15.00 -27.96
N GLY A 379 -2.07 14.56 -29.07
CA GLY A 379 -2.12 13.17 -29.55
C GLY A 379 -0.82 12.42 -29.90
N LYS A 380 0.36 12.80 -29.39
CA LYS A 380 1.62 12.05 -29.61
C LYS A 380 2.28 11.69 -28.28
N LYS A 381 2.40 10.39 -28.01
CA LYS A 381 3.26 9.87 -26.92
C LYS A 381 4.71 10.29 -27.19
N GLN A 382 5.20 11.30 -26.47
CA GLN A 382 6.60 11.70 -26.56
C GLN A 382 7.47 10.68 -25.80
N LYS A 383 8.36 10.00 -26.52
CA LYS A 383 9.39 9.15 -25.92
C LYS A 383 10.63 9.99 -25.70
N LEU A 384 11.16 10.01 -24.46
CA LEU A 384 12.38 10.74 -24.16
C LEU A 384 13.57 10.04 -24.84
N LEU A 385 14.52 10.82 -25.37
CA LEU A 385 15.74 10.30 -25.96
C LEU A 385 16.52 9.50 -24.89
N GLY A 386 16.95 8.28 -25.22
CA GLY A 386 17.62 7.38 -24.25
C GLY A 386 16.68 6.53 -23.39
N GLN A 387 15.36 6.75 -23.46
CA GLN A 387 14.39 5.98 -22.65
C GLN A 387 14.35 4.49 -23.05
N GLY A 388 14.53 3.63 -22.05
CA GLY A 388 14.60 2.17 -22.15
C GLY A 388 15.99 1.64 -22.52
N ILE A 389 16.98 2.52 -22.69
CA ILE A 389 18.37 2.20 -23.00
C ILE A 389 19.28 2.72 -21.88
N ASP A 390 19.30 4.04 -21.67
CA ASP A 390 20.19 4.71 -20.71
C ASP A 390 19.49 5.04 -19.39
N HIS A 391 18.17 5.28 -19.45
CA HIS A 391 17.31 5.56 -18.31
C HIS A 391 15.89 5.03 -18.56
N ASN A 392 15.03 5.04 -17.54
CA ASN A 392 13.60 4.69 -17.69
C ASN A 392 12.63 5.81 -17.30
N TRP A 393 13.13 7.03 -17.10
CA TRP A 393 12.30 8.21 -16.91
C TRP A 393 11.31 8.43 -18.07
N LYS A 394 10.08 8.75 -17.68
CA LYS A 394 8.97 9.14 -18.54
C LYS A 394 8.59 10.61 -18.34
N LYS A 395 8.82 11.18 -17.16
CA LYS A 395 8.51 12.58 -16.86
C LYS A 395 9.33 13.07 -15.67
N HIS A 396 9.35 14.39 -15.50
CA HIS A 396 9.72 15.04 -14.25
C HIS A 396 8.54 14.97 -13.31
N SER A 397 8.70 14.25 -12.19
CA SER A 397 7.65 14.16 -11.19
C SER A 397 7.39 15.52 -10.53
N ILE A 398 6.12 15.92 -10.45
CA ILE A 398 5.69 17.18 -9.83
C ILE A 398 6.14 17.31 -8.37
N PHE A 399 6.38 16.20 -7.67
CA PHE A 399 6.86 16.23 -6.28
C PHE A 399 8.23 16.92 -6.13
N PHE A 400 9.06 16.96 -7.18
CA PHE A 400 10.31 17.73 -7.16
C PHE A 400 10.12 19.26 -7.13
N ASN A 401 8.89 19.74 -7.27
CA ASN A 401 8.57 21.15 -7.03
C ASN A 401 8.48 21.48 -5.52
N LEU A 402 8.37 20.47 -4.65
CA LEU A 402 8.45 20.67 -3.20
C LEU A 402 9.93 20.90 -2.83
N PRO A 403 10.29 22.02 -2.16
CA PRO A 403 11.68 22.40 -1.91
C PRO A 403 12.52 21.32 -1.24
N TYR A 404 11.90 20.53 -0.36
CA TYR A 404 12.55 19.50 0.45
C TYR A 404 12.57 18.10 -0.15
N TRP A 405 11.87 17.86 -1.26
CA TRP A 405 11.67 16.49 -1.79
C TRP A 405 12.97 15.79 -2.19
N HIS A 406 13.94 16.56 -2.70
CA HIS A 406 15.25 16.02 -3.11
C HIS A 406 16.09 15.54 -1.93
N ASN A 407 15.84 16.02 -0.70
CA ASN A 407 16.56 15.57 0.49
C ASN A 407 15.94 14.32 1.12
N GLN A 408 14.78 13.86 0.64
CA GLN A 408 14.16 12.63 1.15
C GLN A 408 15.01 11.41 0.78
N MET A 409 15.41 10.64 1.80
CA MET A 409 16.14 9.38 1.62
C MET A 409 15.29 8.34 0.86
N LEU A 410 13.98 8.35 1.10
CA LEU A 410 12.99 7.50 0.45
C LEU A 410 11.85 8.38 -0.04
N ARG A 411 11.59 8.38 -1.35
CA ARG A 411 10.55 9.22 -1.99
C ARG A 411 9.29 8.44 -2.34
N HIS A 412 9.47 7.20 -2.79
CA HIS A 412 8.40 6.31 -3.22
C HIS A 412 8.69 4.92 -2.67
N ASN A 413 7.70 4.29 -2.05
CA ASN A 413 7.83 2.98 -1.42
C ASN A 413 7.59 1.86 -2.43
N LEU A 414 8.31 0.75 -2.27
CA LEU A 414 7.93 -0.51 -2.89
C LEU A 414 6.84 -1.18 -2.05
N ASP A 415 5.68 -1.42 -2.65
CA ASP A 415 4.57 -2.03 -1.93
C ASP A 415 4.79 -3.53 -1.69
N VAL A 416 5.16 -3.85 -0.45
CA VAL A 416 5.46 -5.21 0.01
C VAL A 416 4.24 -6.13 -0.17
N MET A 417 3.03 -5.62 0.03
CA MET A 417 1.80 -6.41 -0.11
C MET A 417 1.69 -7.03 -1.51
N HIS A 418 1.79 -6.19 -2.55
CA HIS A 418 1.74 -6.66 -3.93
C HIS A 418 2.97 -7.50 -4.30
N ILE A 419 4.15 -7.17 -3.79
CA ILE A 419 5.37 -7.96 -4.03
C ILE A 419 5.21 -9.38 -3.48
N GLU A 420 4.79 -9.53 -2.23
CA GLU A 420 4.57 -10.84 -1.60
C GLU A 420 3.54 -11.66 -2.37
N LYS A 421 2.42 -11.04 -2.75
CA LYS A 421 1.40 -11.71 -3.56
C LYS A 421 1.96 -12.24 -4.88
N ASN A 422 2.72 -11.41 -5.61
CA ASN A 422 3.31 -11.81 -6.89
C ASN A 422 4.38 -12.89 -6.70
N VAL A 423 5.24 -12.79 -5.68
CA VAL A 423 6.23 -13.81 -5.33
C VAL A 423 5.54 -15.14 -4.99
N PHE A 424 4.49 -15.10 -4.17
CA PHE A 424 3.67 -16.26 -3.84
C PHE A 424 3.04 -16.90 -5.09
N ASP A 425 2.37 -16.09 -5.94
CA ASP A 425 1.73 -16.57 -7.17
C ASP A 425 2.76 -17.22 -8.11
N ASN A 426 3.98 -16.66 -8.19
CA ASN A 426 5.08 -17.22 -8.97
C ASN A 426 5.56 -18.56 -8.41
N ILE A 427 5.70 -18.68 -7.09
CA ILE A 427 6.10 -19.91 -6.40
C ILE A 427 5.03 -20.98 -6.64
N ILE A 428 3.81 -20.78 -6.16
CA ILE A 428 2.74 -21.78 -6.23
C ILE A 428 2.39 -22.11 -7.68
N GLY A 429 2.33 -21.11 -8.57
CA GLY A 429 2.09 -21.33 -9.99
C GLY A 429 3.13 -22.26 -10.63
N THR A 430 4.40 -22.14 -10.22
CA THR A 430 5.50 -22.98 -10.73
C THR A 430 5.53 -24.36 -10.07
N LEU A 431 5.41 -24.44 -8.73
CA LEU A 431 5.42 -25.71 -8.00
C LEU A 431 4.26 -26.63 -8.41
N MET A 432 3.05 -26.07 -8.53
CA MET A 432 1.84 -26.79 -8.91
C MET A 432 1.69 -26.98 -10.44
N ASN A 433 2.59 -26.39 -11.23
CA ASN A 433 2.52 -26.34 -12.69
C ASN A 433 1.14 -25.88 -13.22
N ILE A 434 0.63 -24.76 -12.69
CA ILE A 434 -0.68 -24.23 -13.06
C ILE A 434 -0.61 -23.60 -14.44
N GLU A 435 -1.47 -24.02 -15.35
CA GLU A 435 -1.55 -23.48 -16.71
C GLU A 435 -1.72 -21.95 -16.70
N GLY A 436 -0.95 -21.27 -17.55
CA GLY A 436 -0.93 -19.80 -17.63
C GLY A 436 -0.21 -19.07 -16.49
N LYS A 437 0.03 -19.74 -15.35
CA LYS A 437 0.73 -19.16 -14.18
C LYS A 437 2.14 -19.71 -13.95
N THR A 438 2.39 -20.95 -14.38
CA THR A 438 3.71 -21.59 -14.24
C THR A 438 4.79 -20.77 -14.93
N LYS A 439 5.92 -20.59 -14.24
CA LYS A 439 7.11 -19.98 -14.85
C LYS A 439 7.96 -21.00 -15.58
N ASP A 440 7.56 -22.27 -15.59
CA ASP A 440 8.29 -23.37 -16.22
C ASP A 440 7.53 -23.97 -17.41
N SER A 441 7.40 -23.18 -18.49
CA SER A 441 6.74 -23.60 -19.73
C SER A 441 7.74 -24.17 -20.76
N LEU A 442 7.24 -24.75 -21.85
CA LEU A 442 8.07 -25.15 -23.00
C LEU A 442 8.98 -23.99 -23.47
N LYS A 443 8.43 -22.77 -23.54
CA LYS A 443 9.21 -21.56 -23.90
C LYS A 443 10.35 -21.32 -22.91
N ALA A 444 10.09 -21.43 -21.61
CA ALA A 444 11.12 -21.29 -20.58
C ALA A 444 12.23 -22.36 -20.71
N ARG A 445 11.87 -23.59 -21.06
CA ARG A 445 12.84 -24.68 -21.29
C ARG A 445 13.67 -24.49 -22.56
N LEU A 446 13.07 -23.94 -23.62
CA LEU A 446 13.80 -23.53 -24.83
C LEU A 446 14.74 -22.36 -24.54
N ASP A 447 14.35 -21.41 -23.70
CA ASP A 447 15.24 -20.33 -23.26
C ASP A 447 16.44 -20.86 -22.47
N LEU A 448 16.26 -21.88 -21.61
CA LEU A 448 17.40 -22.55 -20.95
C LEU A 448 18.36 -23.19 -21.97
N GLN A 449 17.82 -23.80 -23.02
CA GLN A 449 18.59 -24.41 -24.09
C GLN A 449 19.38 -23.38 -24.89
N GLU A 450 18.73 -22.28 -25.27
CA GLU A 450 19.36 -21.17 -25.99
C GLU A 450 20.46 -20.49 -25.15
N MET A 451 20.23 -20.36 -23.85
CA MET A 451 21.24 -19.83 -22.92
C MET A 451 22.37 -20.83 -22.62
N GLY A 452 22.26 -22.08 -23.05
CA GLY A 452 23.27 -23.12 -22.79
C GLY A 452 23.39 -23.52 -21.32
N ILE A 453 22.37 -23.28 -20.50
CA ILE A 453 22.39 -23.57 -19.05
C ILE A 453 21.42 -24.71 -18.71
N ARG A 454 21.75 -25.49 -17.67
CA ARG A 454 20.90 -26.56 -17.13
C ARG A 454 20.42 -27.58 -18.17
N GLN A 455 21.37 -28.12 -18.94
CA GLN A 455 21.13 -29.16 -19.96
C GLN A 455 20.16 -30.28 -19.55
N PRO A 456 20.16 -30.81 -18.31
CA PRO A 456 19.19 -31.83 -17.91
C PRO A 456 17.71 -31.42 -18.04
N LEU A 457 17.40 -30.12 -18.09
CA LEU A 457 16.05 -29.59 -18.20
C LEU A 457 15.63 -29.25 -19.64
N HIS A 458 16.51 -29.38 -20.63
CA HIS A 458 16.19 -29.03 -22.02
C HIS A 458 15.10 -29.94 -22.59
N PRO A 459 14.20 -29.43 -23.47
CA PRO A 459 13.19 -30.24 -24.13
C PRO A 459 13.84 -31.39 -24.92
N LYS A 460 13.23 -32.58 -24.90
CA LYS A 460 13.69 -33.75 -25.66
C LYS A 460 12.63 -34.18 -26.64
N GLU A 461 13.01 -34.45 -27.88
CA GLU A 461 12.12 -35.04 -28.86
C GLU A 461 12.17 -36.57 -28.75
N VAL A 462 11.03 -37.18 -28.48
CA VAL A 462 10.88 -38.64 -28.39
C VAL A 462 9.66 -39.03 -29.20
N ASN A 463 9.85 -39.84 -30.25
CA ASN A 463 8.78 -40.31 -31.15
C ASN A 463 7.93 -39.16 -31.73
N GLY A 464 8.57 -38.05 -32.14
CA GLY A 464 7.90 -36.87 -32.70
C GLY A 464 7.10 -36.04 -31.68
N ARG A 465 7.20 -36.35 -30.38
CA ARG A 465 6.60 -35.56 -29.29
C ARG A 465 7.67 -34.89 -28.46
N ILE A 466 7.43 -33.63 -28.09
CA ILE A 466 8.31 -32.88 -27.20
C ILE A 466 8.00 -33.28 -25.75
N LEU A 467 8.97 -33.90 -25.10
CA LEU A 467 8.94 -34.25 -23.68
C LEU A 467 9.72 -33.20 -22.88
N LEU A 468 9.11 -32.70 -21.81
CA LEU A 468 9.79 -31.82 -20.84
C LEU A 468 10.29 -32.66 -19.66
N PRO A 469 11.62 -32.72 -19.40
CA PRO A 469 12.15 -33.39 -18.22
C PRO A 469 11.59 -32.79 -16.93
N ALA A 470 11.25 -33.65 -15.96
CA ALA A 470 10.76 -33.22 -14.66
C ALA A 470 11.82 -32.35 -13.95
N ALA A 471 11.38 -31.21 -13.42
CA ALA A 471 12.24 -30.34 -12.61
C ALA A 471 12.11 -30.69 -11.12
N CYS A 472 13.19 -30.49 -10.37
CA CYS A 472 13.24 -30.78 -8.93
C CYS A 472 12.30 -29.92 -8.07
N TYR A 473 11.79 -28.81 -8.62
CA TYR A 473 10.85 -27.91 -7.94
C TYR A 473 9.39 -28.18 -8.34
N MET A 474 9.10 -29.13 -9.22
CA MET A 474 7.73 -29.41 -9.65
C MET A 474 7.14 -30.54 -8.81
N LEU A 475 5.95 -30.32 -8.25
CA LEU A 475 5.23 -31.36 -7.52
C LEU A 475 4.63 -32.37 -8.48
N SER A 476 4.74 -33.66 -8.15
CA SER A 476 3.98 -34.74 -8.76
C SER A 476 2.48 -34.62 -8.46
N ASN A 477 1.63 -35.34 -9.19
CA ASN A 477 0.18 -35.28 -8.97
C ASN A 477 -0.24 -35.74 -7.57
N ASP A 478 0.49 -36.68 -6.96
CA ASP A 478 0.21 -37.15 -5.61
C ASP A 478 0.63 -36.11 -4.57
N GLU A 479 1.79 -35.48 -4.75
CA GLU A 479 2.24 -34.38 -3.87
C GLU A 479 1.33 -33.15 -3.98
N LYS A 480 0.84 -32.81 -5.18
CA LYS A 480 -0.17 -31.75 -5.37
C LYS A 480 -1.46 -32.08 -4.63
N ARG A 481 -1.93 -33.33 -4.73
CA ARG A 481 -3.13 -33.79 -4.02
C ARG A 481 -2.94 -33.70 -2.52
N ALA A 482 -1.81 -34.15 -2.00
CA ALA A 482 -1.47 -34.07 -0.58
C ALA A 482 -1.47 -32.62 -0.08
N LEU A 483 -0.86 -31.69 -0.84
CA LEU A 483 -0.89 -30.26 -0.51
C LEU A 483 -2.31 -29.72 -0.48
N CYS A 484 -3.14 -30.02 -1.49
CA CYS A 484 -4.53 -29.58 -1.53
C CYS A 484 -5.35 -30.14 -0.35
N GLN A 485 -5.19 -31.43 -0.03
CA GLN A 485 -5.88 -32.05 1.11
C GLN A 485 -5.47 -31.42 2.43
N TRP A 486 -4.17 -31.14 2.61
CA TRP A 486 -3.67 -30.45 3.80
C TRP A 486 -4.30 -29.06 3.92
N LEU A 487 -4.24 -28.24 2.86
CA LEU A 487 -4.82 -26.90 2.85
C LEU A 487 -6.35 -26.89 3.11
N GLN A 488 -7.07 -27.91 2.65
CA GLN A 488 -8.50 -28.05 2.91
C GLN A 488 -8.81 -28.28 4.40
N GLN A 489 -7.88 -28.87 5.15
CA GLN A 489 -8.06 -29.21 6.56
C GLN A 489 -7.54 -28.13 7.53
N ILE A 490 -6.72 -27.19 7.04
CA ILE A 490 -6.19 -26.11 7.88
C ILE A 490 -7.33 -25.24 8.41
N LYS A 491 -7.29 -25.00 9.72
CA LYS A 491 -8.14 -24.02 10.40
C LYS A 491 -7.25 -22.98 11.07
N PHE A 492 -7.70 -21.74 11.04
CA PHE A 492 -7.05 -20.63 11.70
C PHE A 492 -7.92 -20.13 12.86
N PRO A 493 -7.33 -19.48 13.88
CA PRO A 493 -8.08 -18.68 14.82
C PRO A 493 -8.93 -17.63 14.09
N ASP A 494 -10.05 -17.26 14.69
CA ASP A 494 -10.95 -16.26 14.14
C ASP A 494 -10.22 -14.93 13.85
N GLY A 495 -10.50 -14.34 12.69
CA GLY A 495 -9.88 -13.12 12.18
C GLY A 495 -8.40 -13.20 11.75
N TYR A 496 -7.76 -14.39 11.76
CA TYR A 496 -6.34 -14.51 11.36
C TYR A 496 -6.13 -14.59 9.84
N SER A 497 -6.90 -15.43 9.15
CA SER A 497 -6.83 -15.66 7.69
C SER A 497 -8.17 -16.19 7.21
N ALA A 498 -8.51 -15.98 5.93
CA ALA A 498 -9.73 -16.56 5.38
C ALA A 498 -9.68 -18.09 5.37
N ASN A 499 -10.85 -18.71 5.27
CA ASN A 499 -10.98 -20.16 5.16
C ASN A 499 -10.40 -20.65 3.80
N LEU A 500 -9.14 -21.09 3.82
CA LEU A 500 -8.39 -21.53 2.64
C LEU A 500 -9.02 -22.75 1.94
N SER A 501 -9.88 -23.52 2.61
CA SER A 501 -10.60 -24.63 1.97
C SER A 501 -11.44 -24.17 0.78
N ARG A 502 -11.95 -22.92 0.81
CA ARG A 502 -12.69 -22.29 -0.30
C ARG A 502 -11.83 -22.02 -1.54
N CYS A 503 -10.51 -21.99 -1.37
CA CYS A 503 -9.55 -21.71 -2.44
C CYS A 503 -8.94 -22.98 -3.06
N VAL A 504 -9.37 -24.17 -2.63
CA VAL A 504 -8.74 -25.44 -2.99
C VAL A 504 -9.75 -26.38 -3.64
N ASN A 505 -9.36 -26.95 -4.78
CA ASN A 505 -10.06 -28.05 -5.43
C ASN A 505 -9.16 -29.28 -5.44
N VAL A 506 -9.47 -30.25 -4.58
CA VAL A 506 -8.70 -31.49 -4.43
C VAL A 506 -8.87 -32.43 -5.62
N LYS A 507 -10.03 -32.43 -6.29
CA LYS A 507 -10.28 -33.29 -7.46
C LYS A 507 -9.37 -32.90 -8.63
N ASP A 508 -9.24 -31.60 -8.84
CA ASP A 508 -8.47 -31.02 -9.94
C ASP A 508 -7.03 -30.66 -9.53
N ASN A 509 -6.61 -30.97 -8.30
CA ASN A 509 -5.31 -30.61 -7.75
C ASN A 509 -4.97 -29.11 -7.93
N ARG A 510 -5.96 -28.24 -7.71
CA ARG A 510 -5.89 -26.81 -8.06
C ARG A 510 -6.06 -25.92 -6.85
N ILE A 511 -5.28 -24.84 -6.81
CA ILE A 511 -5.42 -23.73 -5.87
C ILE A 511 -5.78 -22.47 -6.67
N SER A 512 -6.85 -21.78 -6.29
CA SER A 512 -7.31 -20.56 -6.95
C SER A 512 -8.18 -19.70 -6.04
N GLY A 513 -8.20 -18.39 -6.28
CA GLY A 513 -9.10 -17.47 -5.57
C GLY A 513 -8.60 -17.00 -4.20
N MET A 514 -7.32 -17.22 -3.87
CA MET A 514 -6.70 -16.64 -2.68
C MET A 514 -6.63 -15.12 -2.80
N LYS A 515 -7.05 -14.41 -1.76
CA LYS A 515 -6.88 -12.96 -1.65
C LYS A 515 -5.43 -12.64 -1.25
N THR A 516 -5.05 -11.37 -1.39
CA THR A 516 -3.70 -10.88 -1.07
C THR A 516 -3.26 -11.24 0.35
N HIS A 517 -4.15 -11.10 1.35
CA HIS A 517 -3.86 -11.50 2.74
C HIS A 517 -3.64 -13.01 2.91
N ASP A 518 -4.41 -13.85 2.20
CA ASP A 518 -4.23 -15.30 2.22
C ASP A 518 -2.85 -15.70 1.66
N CYS A 519 -2.43 -15.04 0.57
CA CYS A 519 -1.10 -15.22 -0.01
C CYS A 519 0.02 -14.82 0.97
N HIS A 520 -0.16 -13.71 1.69
CA HIS A 520 0.78 -13.25 2.72
C HIS A 520 0.91 -14.27 3.87
N VAL A 521 -0.22 -14.70 4.45
CA VAL A 521 -0.23 -15.72 5.50
C VAL A 521 0.42 -17.02 5.02
N PHE A 522 0.11 -17.45 3.79
CA PHE A 522 0.72 -18.63 3.23
C PHE A 522 2.24 -18.46 3.11
N LEU A 523 2.69 -17.40 2.44
CA LEU A 523 4.11 -17.14 2.18
C LEU A 523 4.93 -17.08 3.46
N GLU A 524 4.44 -16.41 4.51
CA GLU A 524 5.19 -16.22 5.76
C GLU A 524 5.10 -17.38 6.76
N ARG A 525 4.01 -18.17 6.72
CA ARG A 525 3.68 -19.11 7.79
C ARG A 525 3.55 -20.54 7.31
N LEU A 526 2.88 -20.74 6.18
CA LEU A 526 2.55 -22.06 5.68
C LEU A 526 3.57 -22.61 4.69
N LEU A 527 4.24 -21.74 3.92
CA LEU A 527 5.16 -22.16 2.87
C LEU A 527 6.25 -23.12 3.39
N PRO A 528 6.94 -22.87 4.52
CA PRO A 528 7.93 -23.81 5.05
C PRO A 528 7.35 -25.18 5.37
N LEU A 529 6.11 -25.23 5.88
CA LEU A 529 5.42 -26.49 6.20
C LEU A 529 4.98 -27.21 4.91
N ALA A 530 4.48 -26.46 3.94
CA ALA A 530 4.00 -26.97 2.66
C ALA A 530 5.12 -27.63 1.84
N VAL A 531 6.34 -27.11 1.91
CA VAL A 531 7.46 -27.55 1.04
C VAL A 531 8.43 -28.52 1.72
N ARG A 532 8.36 -28.68 3.06
CA ARG A 532 9.35 -29.47 3.83
C ARG A 532 9.44 -30.92 3.38
N ASP A 533 8.28 -31.56 3.25
CA ASP A 533 8.20 -33.01 3.02
C ASP A 533 7.81 -33.33 1.56
N LEU A 534 7.51 -32.31 0.74
CA LEU A 534 7.08 -32.45 -0.66
C LEU A 534 8.16 -32.09 -1.69
N LEU A 535 9.25 -31.43 -1.30
CA LEU A 535 10.30 -30.98 -2.22
C LEU A 535 11.69 -31.38 -1.74
N PRO A 536 12.66 -31.57 -2.65
CA PRO A 536 14.05 -31.80 -2.28
C PRO A 536 14.61 -30.68 -1.41
N ARG A 537 15.48 -31.04 -0.44
CA ARG A 537 16.06 -30.10 0.53
C ARG A 537 16.58 -28.78 -0.08
N PRO A 538 17.35 -28.77 -1.19
CA PRO A 538 17.83 -27.50 -1.76
C PRO A 538 16.72 -26.53 -2.16
N VAL A 539 15.57 -27.04 -2.62
CA VAL A 539 14.40 -26.24 -2.99
C VAL A 539 13.65 -25.81 -1.73
N SER A 540 13.39 -26.76 -0.84
CA SER A 540 12.66 -26.54 0.41
C SER A 540 13.36 -25.51 1.32
N ASP A 541 14.68 -25.62 1.47
CA ASP A 541 15.49 -24.70 2.26
C ASP A 541 15.45 -23.27 1.69
N ALA A 542 15.59 -23.12 0.35
CA ALA A 542 15.57 -21.81 -0.29
C ALA A 542 14.20 -21.11 -0.14
N LEU A 543 13.10 -21.86 -0.27
CA LEU A 543 11.74 -21.33 -0.08
C LEU A 543 11.44 -21.05 1.40
N THR A 544 11.95 -21.87 2.31
CA THR A 544 11.83 -21.65 3.76
C THR A 544 12.58 -20.40 4.20
N GLU A 545 13.80 -20.18 3.70
CA GLU A 545 14.55 -18.97 3.99
C GLU A 545 13.86 -17.71 3.42
N LEU A 546 13.27 -17.80 2.22
CA LEU A 546 12.48 -16.71 1.65
C LEU A 546 11.26 -16.39 2.51
N SER A 547 10.55 -17.41 2.97
CA SER A 547 9.41 -17.27 3.90
C SER A 547 9.83 -16.59 5.20
N MET A 548 10.94 -17.03 5.80
CA MET A 548 11.48 -16.45 7.03
C MET A 548 11.93 -14.99 6.83
N PHE A 549 12.47 -14.65 5.66
CA PHE A 549 12.82 -13.27 5.32
C PHE A 549 11.59 -12.36 5.34
N PHE A 550 10.51 -12.72 4.63
CA PHE A 550 9.29 -11.90 4.60
C PHE A 550 8.66 -11.80 5.99
N LYS A 551 8.55 -12.92 6.71
CA LYS A 551 8.05 -12.95 8.10
C LYS A 551 8.82 -12.02 9.03
N ALA A 552 10.14 -11.95 8.90
CA ALA A 552 10.98 -11.07 9.71
C ALA A 552 10.84 -9.61 9.28
N LEU A 553 10.83 -9.34 7.98
CA LEU A 553 10.67 -8.01 7.38
C LEU A 553 9.33 -7.36 7.76
N CYS A 554 8.25 -8.13 7.76
CA CYS A 554 6.89 -7.67 8.08
C CYS A 554 6.58 -7.63 9.59
N SER A 555 7.59 -7.82 10.45
CA SER A 555 7.44 -7.64 11.89
C SER A 555 7.04 -6.19 12.23
N LYS A 556 6.12 -6.04 13.18
CA LYS A 556 5.71 -4.73 13.74
C LYS A 556 6.85 -4.01 14.47
N ILE A 557 7.86 -4.76 14.90
CA ILE A 557 9.02 -4.26 15.63
C ILE A 557 10.25 -4.74 14.90
N LEU A 558 11.07 -3.79 14.44
CA LEU A 558 12.31 -4.06 13.71
C LEU A 558 13.50 -3.48 14.44
N ARG A 559 14.66 -4.12 14.30
CA ARG A 559 15.95 -3.61 14.77
C ARG A 559 16.84 -3.38 13.56
N SER A 560 17.60 -2.28 13.57
CA SER A 560 18.50 -1.94 12.46
C SER A 560 19.50 -3.05 12.16
N GLU A 561 20.04 -3.71 13.19
CA GLU A 561 20.98 -4.84 13.07
C GLU A 561 20.35 -6.06 12.39
N ASP A 562 19.09 -6.36 12.69
CA ASP A 562 18.35 -7.46 12.04
C ASP A 562 18.06 -7.13 10.57
N LEU A 563 17.77 -5.86 10.25
CA LEU A 563 17.58 -5.42 8.87
C LEU A 563 18.88 -5.50 8.05
N ASP A 564 20.03 -5.18 8.64
CA ASP A 564 21.33 -5.35 7.99
C ASP A 564 21.59 -6.84 7.67
N ARG A 565 21.26 -7.74 8.60
CA ARG A 565 21.32 -9.18 8.37
C ARG A 565 20.34 -9.63 7.29
N LEU A 566 19.11 -9.13 7.29
CA LEU A 566 18.10 -9.45 6.27
C LEU A 566 18.54 -9.00 4.88
N GLN A 567 19.20 -7.84 4.76
CA GLN A 567 19.74 -7.33 3.50
C GLN A 567 20.82 -8.26 2.92
N GLU A 568 21.69 -8.82 3.75
CA GLU A 568 22.66 -9.83 3.31
C GLU A 568 22.00 -11.18 2.97
N GLN A 569 21.00 -11.58 3.76
CA GLN A 569 20.29 -12.85 3.59
C GLN A 569 19.50 -12.89 2.28
N ILE A 570 18.76 -11.84 1.95
CA ILE A 570 17.94 -11.83 0.72
C ILE A 570 18.79 -11.95 -0.55
N ALA A 571 19.98 -11.35 -0.57
CA ALA A 571 20.94 -11.54 -1.67
C ALA A 571 21.32 -13.02 -1.86
N ARG A 572 21.54 -13.74 -0.75
CA ARG A 572 21.86 -15.18 -0.79
C ARG A 572 20.65 -16.01 -1.19
N ILE A 573 19.45 -15.68 -0.68
CA ILE A 573 18.20 -16.37 -0.99
C ILE A 573 17.91 -16.27 -2.49
N LEU A 574 17.93 -15.07 -3.07
CA LEU A 574 17.69 -14.87 -4.50
C LEU A 574 18.75 -15.59 -5.35
N CYS A 575 20.01 -15.64 -4.90
CA CYS A 575 21.04 -16.46 -5.56
C CYS A 575 20.76 -17.96 -5.49
N LYS A 576 20.22 -18.49 -4.39
CA LYS A 576 19.81 -19.90 -4.30
C LYS A 576 18.67 -20.18 -5.28
N LEU A 577 17.67 -19.31 -5.32
CA LEU A 577 16.57 -19.42 -6.27
C LEU A 577 17.09 -19.39 -7.72
N GLU A 578 18.05 -18.52 -8.05
CA GLU A 578 18.66 -18.44 -9.39
C GLU A 578 19.39 -19.72 -9.82
N LYS A 579 19.78 -20.59 -8.89
CA LYS A 579 20.34 -21.92 -9.21
C LYS A 579 19.23 -22.94 -9.48
N ILE A 580 18.06 -22.73 -8.91
CA ILE A 580 16.95 -23.70 -8.86
C ILE A 580 15.92 -23.43 -9.95
N PHE A 581 15.35 -22.22 -10.00
CA PHE A 581 14.21 -21.87 -10.84
C PHE A 581 14.64 -21.30 -12.20
N PRO A 582 13.87 -21.51 -13.28
CA PRO A 582 14.24 -21.03 -14.61
C PRO A 582 14.28 -19.49 -14.66
N PRO A 583 15.04 -18.87 -15.59
CA PRO A 583 15.12 -17.41 -15.73
C PRO A 583 13.77 -16.68 -15.78
N SER A 584 12.76 -17.30 -16.39
CA SER A 584 11.38 -16.80 -16.47
C SER A 584 10.70 -16.60 -15.10
N PHE A 585 11.20 -17.25 -14.05
CA PHE A 585 10.73 -17.06 -12.67
C PHE A 585 11.08 -15.67 -12.13
N PHE A 586 12.21 -15.11 -12.56
CA PHE A 586 12.75 -13.83 -12.09
C PHE A 586 12.12 -12.67 -12.84
N ASP A 587 10.82 -12.45 -12.69
CA ASP A 587 10.21 -11.18 -13.07
C ASP A 587 10.61 -10.06 -12.09
N ILE A 588 10.16 -8.84 -12.38
CA ILE A 588 10.55 -7.68 -11.58
C ILE A 588 10.13 -7.83 -10.12
N MET A 589 8.98 -8.46 -9.84
CA MET A 589 8.47 -8.62 -8.48
C MET A 589 9.32 -9.58 -7.65
N VAL A 590 9.96 -10.57 -8.28
CA VAL A 590 10.93 -11.45 -7.59
C VAL A 590 12.27 -10.76 -7.34
N HIS A 591 12.61 -9.74 -8.13
CA HIS A 591 13.83 -8.95 -7.95
C HIS A 591 13.71 -7.92 -6.81
N LEU A 592 12.59 -7.20 -6.72
CA LEU A 592 12.37 -6.12 -5.76
C LEU A 592 12.65 -6.45 -4.27
N PRO A 593 12.44 -7.70 -3.77
CA PRO A 593 12.82 -8.10 -2.41
C PRO A 593 14.25 -7.75 -2.00
N ILE A 594 15.19 -7.69 -2.95
CA ILE A 594 16.58 -7.29 -2.67
C ILE A 594 16.70 -5.89 -2.04
N HIS A 595 15.70 -5.03 -2.20
CA HIS A 595 15.70 -3.65 -1.71
C HIS A 595 14.89 -3.45 -0.42
N LEU A 596 14.04 -4.40 -0.03
CA LEU A 596 13.03 -4.16 1.01
C LEU A 596 13.61 -4.01 2.42
N ALA A 597 14.68 -4.72 2.74
CA ALA A 597 15.33 -4.59 4.06
C ALA A 597 15.91 -3.17 4.26
N TRP A 598 16.51 -2.59 3.21
CA TRP A 598 16.98 -1.21 3.23
C TRP A 598 15.80 -0.23 3.35
N GLU A 599 14.72 -0.43 2.58
CA GLU A 599 13.54 0.43 2.70
C GLU A 599 12.89 0.36 4.08
N ALA A 600 12.85 -0.80 4.72
CA ALA A 600 12.37 -0.94 6.09
C ALA A 600 13.27 -0.23 7.12
N LYS A 601 14.58 -0.16 6.88
CA LYS A 601 15.52 0.59 7.72
C LYS A 601 15.29 2.10 7.59
N VAL A 602 15.08 2.54 6.36
CA VAL A 602 14.93 3.97 6.04
C VAL A 602 13.54 4.49 6.33
N GLY A 603 12.48 3.75 6.00
CA GLY A 603 11.07 4.16 6.14
C GLY A 603 10.36 3.60 7.38
N GLY A 604 10.98 2.67 8.11
CA GLY A 604 10.38 2.02 9.28
C GLY A 604 9.52 0.80 8.92
N PRO A 605 8.73 0.27 9.86
CA PRO A 605 7.96 -0.96 9.67
C PRO A 605 7.04 -0.95 8.45
N VAL A 606 6.93 -2.10 7.78
CA VAL A 606 6.20 -2.27 6.51
C VAL A 606 4.72 -1.94 6.64
N ASN A 607 4.11 -2.20 7.80
CA ASN A 607 2.67 -2.05 8.01
C ASN A 607 2.14 -0.60 7.89
N TYR A 608 3.03 0.39 7.84
CA TYR A 608 2.71 1.81 7.63
C TYR A 608 2.93 2.27 6.17
N ARG A 609 3.44 1.37 5.31
CA ARG A 609 3.98 1.69 3.98
C ARG A 609 3.55 0.69 2.91
N TRP A 610 2.52 -0.10 3.19
CA TRP A 610 1.90 -1.06 2.27
C TRP A 610 0.46 -0.65 1.92
N MET A 611 -0.11 -1.27 0.89
CA MET A 611 -1.41 -0.84 0.34
C MET A 611 -2.64 -1.41 1.06
N TYR A 612 -2.53 -2.32 2.04
CA TYR A 612 -3.70 -2.97 2.67
C TYR A 612 -4.73 -2.00 3.24
N SER A 613 -4.32 -0.97 3.97
CA SER A 613 -5.25 0.01 4.55
C SER A 613 -5.85 0.91 3.48
N ILE A 614 -5.06 1.25 2.45
CA ILE A 614 -5.46 2.12 1.35
C ILE A 614 -6.50 1.43 0.46
N GLU A 615 -6.27 0.16 0.09
CA GLU A 615 -7.23 -0.62 -0.70
C GLU A 615 -8.56 -0.83 0.03
N ARG A 616 -8.52 -1.08 1.34
CA ARG A 616 -9.73 -1.15 2.16
C ARG A 616 -10.48 0.17 2.17
N TYR A 617 -9.76 1.29 2.27
CA TYR A 617 -10.37 2.60 2.23
C TYR A 617 -11.00 2.90 0.87
N MET A 618 -10.31 2.59 -0.24
CA MET A 618 -10.86 2.68 -1.59
C MET A 618 -12.10 1.79 -1.78
N HIS A 619 -12.15 0.61 -1.14
CA HIS A 619 -13.33 -0.23 -1.15
C HIS A 619 -14.54 0.45 -0.48
N LYS A 620 -14.34 1.17 0.64
CA LYS A 620 -15.41 1.97 1.24
C LYS A 620 -15.82 3.14 0.35
N LEU A 621 -14.87 3.85 -0.26
CA LEU A 621 -15.18 4.92 -1.23
C LEU A 621 -16.06 4.39 -2.37
N LYS A 622 -15.77 3.19 -2.88
CA LYS A 622 -16.61 2.53 -3.87
C LYS A 622 -18.04 2.28 -3.37
N GLY A 623 -18.21 1.99 -2.08
CA GLY A 623 -19.52 1.86 -1.43
C GLY A 623 -20.36 3.14 -1.42
N TYR A 624 -19.75 4.32 -1.60
CA TYR A 624 -20.47 5.59 -1.70
C TYR A 624 -21.12 5.84 -3.07
N VAL A 625 -20.81 5.04 -4.09
CA VAL A 625 -21.37 5.20 -5.44
C VAL A 625 -22.83 4.78 -5.47
N ARG A 626 -23.73 5.72 -5.13
CA ARG A 626 -25.18 5.55 -5.21
C ARG A 626 -25.73 5.95 -6.58
N ASN A 627 -25.18 7.00 -7.18
CA ASN A 627 -25.52 7.44 -8.54
C ASN A 627 -24.39 7.07 -9.52
N LYS A 628 -24.66 6.10 -10.40
CA LYS A 628 -23.70 5.60 -11.40
C LYS A 628 -23.45 6.59 -12.54
N SER A 629 -24.30 7.59 -12.76
CA SER A 629 -24.08 8.60 -13.80
C SER A 629 -23.04 9.65 -13.40
N ARG A 630 -22.79 9.81 -12.10
CA ARG A 630 -21.81 10.74 -11.51
C ARG A 630 -21.12 10.07 -10.30
N PRO A 631 -20.30 9.03 -10.54
CA PRO A 631 -19.70 8.26 -9.45
C PRO A 631 -18.75 9.10 -8.59
N GLU A 632 -17.97 10.01 -9.19
CA GLU A 632 -17.09 10.95 -8.50
C GLU A 632 -17.85 11.90 -7.58
N GLY A 633 -18.99 12.43 -8.03
CA GLY A 633 -19.86 13.28 -7.22
C GLY A 633 -20.47 12.53 -6.04
N SER A 634 -20.89 11.27 -6.27
CA SER A 634 -21.41 10.40 -5.20
C SER A 634 -20.34 10.09 -4.14
N ILE A 635 -19.11 9.83 -4.57
CA ILE A 635 -17.98 9.60 -3.66
C ILE A 635 -17.67 10.87 -2.87
N ALA A 636 -17.60 12.02 -3.53
CA ALA A 636 -17.33 13.29 -2.86
C ALA A 636 -18.40 13.62 -1.83
N GLU A 637 -19.68 13.46 -2.14
CA GLU A 637 -20.78 13.69 -1.19
C GLU A 637 -20.74 12.69 -0.02
N GLY A 638 -20.54 11.40 -0.30
CA GLY A 638 -20.44 10.36 0.72
C GLY A 638 -19.22 10.55 1.62
N TYR A 639 -18.08 10.90 1.04
CA TYR A 639 -16.86 11.23 1.76
C TYR A 639 -17.06 12.48 2.61
N LEU A 640 -17.61 13.58 2.07
CA LEU A 640 -17.87 14.79 2.85
C LEU A 640 -18.86 14.51 3.99
N ALA A 641 -19.86 13.66 3.77
CA ALA A 641 -20.75 13.23 4.84
C ALA A 641 -19.98 12.46 5.92
N ASP A 642 -19.12 11.51 5.55
CA ASP A 642 -18.35 10.68 6.48
C ASP A 642 -17.20 11.42 7.18
N GLU A 643 -16.52 12.33 6.47
CA GLU A 643 -15.52 13.24 7.01
C GLU A 643 -16.18 14.27 7.90
N CYS A 644 -17.34 14.81 7.50
CA CYS A 644 -18.18 15.55 8.42
C CYS A 644 -18.40 14.66 9.62
N LEU A 645 -18.97 13.46 9.51
CA LEU A 645 -19.24 12.54 10.63
C LEU A 645 -18.03 12.17 11.47
N THR A 646 -16.82 12.08 10.91
CA THR A 646 -15.58 11.70 11.59
C THR A 646 -14.91 12.89 12.27
N PHE A 647 -14.89 14.05 11.63
CA PHE A 647 -14.50 15.31 12.26
C PHE A 647 -15.47 15.66 13.37
N CYS A 648 -16.74 15.43 13.06
CA CYS A 648 -17.83 15.37 13.97
C CYS A 648 -17.45 14.41 15.12
N SER A 649 -16.94 13.19 14.88
CA SER A 649 -16.80 12.10 15.86
C SER A 649 -15.39 11.89 16.42
#